data_AF-F8JHJ0-F1
#
_entry.id   AF-F8JHJ0-F1
#
_cell.length_a   1.000
_cell.length_b   1.000
_cell.length_c   1.000
_cell.angle_alpha   90.00
_cell.angle_beta   90.00
_cell.angle_gamma   90.00
#
_symmetry.space_group_name_H-M   'P 1'
#
loop_
_entity.id
_entity.type
_entity.pdbx_description
1 polymer ?
#
loop_
_entity_poly.entity_id
_entity_poly.type
_entity_poly.pdbx_seq_one_letter_code
_entity_poly.pdbx_strand_id
1 'polypeptide(L)'
;MMRLKISRIVAPLVAVAVLAAVGLAATRPALSADAPTAMLIVDGSGSMWGRLAPANRPKIDVVRDKLGALLTEPSSTRVGLISFGHRRRGDCNDVEMIAGPDSPRQSVLDPLSKLSPRGPGPVTAALRMAADAIGSSRPAQIVIVGDNADNCRQDSCAAARAIAKSSPGVVIQVIGIGLSANERPRMACMAEATGGRFYDIADSNGLDAAIEEAVKLAVLSPSDVAGGEAKSVAPKAPPPPAGASLRASAALAEGRPLITAPLTWRIYKAGGAKALGQGVGKDISAKLPAGDYDIEAELGGVKARHTITIADGEAQSIIVSLNAAHLLARAVASKNGPPSPTATLSVSSNGQPVALKRGDTVDLYLQPAEYGVTAVDGAARSSQTINLAAGDDKRLDVALSTGRLDLSATGANGGAIQDVLYTVETDDPESPDGRREVARSRSPQASFVLPEGTYYIGANSGNGLTSKRVAIGAGQTVTETLAIALVPVKITALVAGVPAKPDDNIFYRVDRIDGDRVSIARAIGPALDLSLSPGRYRISASLATAHLSASKEVTLDAGKPAKAVIDIASGQVNFVPTAAAVPAFGDLTWEVANENGMPIWRATGTQATAILAPGKYTVRFDARNSHGQAAFEVRAGQSQKLEIGPG
;
A
#
# COMPACT_ATOMS: atom_id res chain seq x y z
N MET A 1 46.24 76.74 61.09
CA MET A 1 44.97 76.97 60.37
C MET A 1 44.02 75.83 60.77
N MET A 2 43.05 76.10 61.64
CA MET A 2 41.62 76.29 61.27
C MET A 2 40.98 74.92 60.96
N ARG A 3 39.93 74.38 61.58
CA ARG A 3 38.95 74.71 62.64
C ARG A 3 38.38 73.32 63.05
N LEU A 4 38.16 73.01 64.34
CA LEU A 4 36.82 73.04 64.98
C LEU A 4 35.71 72.38 64.13
N LYS A 5 34.84 71.47 64.60
CA LYS A 5 34.51 70.97 65.95
C LYS A 5 33.31 70.02 65.79
N ILE A 6 33.03 69.24 66.85
CA ILE A 6 31.69 68.80 67.32
C ILE A 6 31.05 67.64 66.54
N SER A 7 30.46 66.60 67.15
CA SER A 7 30.28 66.20 68.55
C SER A 7 29.37 64.96 68.58
N ARG A 8 29.67 64.01 69.48
CA ARG A 8 28.70 63.20 70.26
C ARG A 8 27.84 62.16 69.49
N ILE A 9 27.50 60.97 69.98
CA ILE A 9 27.39 60.46 71.35
C ILE A 9 27.18 58.91 71.32
N VAL A 10 27.74 58.22 72.33
CA VAL A 10 27.26 56.98 72.99
C VAL A 10 27.40 55.62 72.26
N ALA A 11 28.54 54.94 72.50
CA ALA A 11 28.75 53.73 73.35
C ALA A 11 27.59 52.72 73.59
N PRO A 12 27.84 51.46 74.03
CA PRO A 12 29.06 50.63 74.02
C PRO A 12 28.80 49.12 73.71
N LEU A 13 29.82 48.27 73.97
CA LEU A 13 29.72 46.86 74.40
C LEU A 13 29.32 45.85 73.28
N VAL A 14 29.93 44.69 73.05
CA VAL A 14 30.63 43.72 73.91
C VAL A 14 31.61 42.90 73.05
N ALA A 15 32.70 42.49 73.70
CA ALA A 15 33.77 41.59 73.31
C ALA A 15 33.43 40.42 72.37
N VAL A 16 34.24 40.28 71.32
CA VAL A 16 34.42 39.02 70.57
C VAL A 16 35.52 38.23 71.28
N ALA A 17 35.11 37.21 72.04
CA ALA A 17 36.01 36.19 72.55
C ALA A 17 36.15 35.08 71.50
N VAL A 18 37.38 34.91 71.03
CA VAL A 18 37.82 33.80 70.18
C VAL A 18 37.70 32.50 70.98
N LEU A 19 36.84 31.59 70.55
CA LEU A 19 36.87 30.20 70.97
C LEU A 19 36.94 29.31 69.72
N ALA A 20 37.99 28.48 69.68
CA ALA A 20 38.26 27.50 68.67
C ALA A 20 37.11 26.49 68.57
N ALA A 21 36.39 26.50 67.46
CA ALA A 21 35.58 25.38 67.01
C ALA A 21 36.29 24.75 65.81
N VAL A 22 37.03 23.69 66.09
CA VAL A 22 37.48 22.72 65.07
C VAL A 22 36.20 22.21 64.40
N GLY A 23 35.91 22.74 63.22
CA GLY A 23 34.82 22.24 62.40
C GLY A 23 35.12 20.81 62.01
N LEU A 24 34.36 19.87 62.57
CA LEU A 24 34.08 18.60 61.90
C LEU A 24 33.36 18.95 60.60
N ALA A 25 34.15 19.27 59.57
CA ALA A 25 33.69 19.16 58.21
C ALA A 25 33.37 17.69 58.01
N ALA A 26 32.08 17.36 58.01
CA ALA A 26 31.61 16.07 57.54
C ALA A 26 32.21 15.88 56.14
N THR A 27 33.23 15.03 56.05
CA THR A 27 33.73 14.50 54.80
C THR A 27 32.58 13.69 54.22
N ARG A 28 31.73 14.35 53.43
CA ARG A 28 30.88 13.64 52.48
C ARG A 28 31.86 12.87 51.60
N PRO A 29 31.77 11.53 51.49
CA PRO A 29 32.58 10.83 50.51
C PRO A 29 32.25 11.47 49.17
N ALA A 30 33.26 12.07 48.53
CA ALA A 30 33.16 12.46 47.15
C ALA A 30 32.95 11.15 46.38
N LEU A 31 31.71 10.88 45.96
CA LEU A 31 31.43 9.85 44.98
C LEU A 31 32.29 10.20 43.77
N SER A 32 33.23 9.31 43.46
CA SER A 32 34.18 9.48 42.36
C SER A 32 33.40 9.77 41.07
N ALA A 33 33.90 10.72 40.27
CA ALA A 33 33.35 11.03 38.94
C ALA A 33 33.37 9.81 37.98
N ASP A 34 34.08 8.75 38.38
CA ASP A 34 34.19 7.46 37.67
C ASP A 34 33.21 6.38 38.15
N ALA A 35 32.29 6.68 39.07
CA ALA A 35 31.30 5.70 39.52
C ALA A 35 30.30 5.38 38.38
N PRO A 36 30.04 4.09 38.07
CA PRO A 36 29.08 3.69 37.06
C PRO A 36 27.71 4.34 37.29
N THR A 37 26.99 4.62 36.21
CA THR A 37 25.67 5.27 36.27
C THR A 37 24.61 4.40 35.62
N ALA A 38 23.50 4.18 36.32
CA ALA A 38 22.35 3.45 35.81
C ALA A 38 21.09 4.33 35.87
N MET A 39 20.46 4.56 34.72
CA MET A 39 19.13 5.19 34.67
C MET A 39 18.07 4.13 34.48
N LEU A 40 17.16 4.00 35.44
CA LEU A 40 15.99 3.13 35.32
C LEU A 40 14.85 3.91 34.69
N ILE A 41 14.29 3.40 33.60
CA ILE A 41 13.07 3.93 32.98
C ILE A 41 11.96 2.92 33.21
N VAL A 42 10.97 3.27 34.04
CA VAL A 42 9.85 2.40 34.36
C VAL A 42 8.57 2.93 33.71
N ASP A 43 7.97 2.10 32.86
CA ASP A 43 6.71 2.37 32.19
C ASP A 43 5.57 2.51 33.21
N GLY A 44 4.99 3.70 33.24
CA GLY A 44 3.80 4.03 34.02
C GLY A 44 2.58 4.29 33.13
N SER A 45 2.56 3.76 31.90
CA SER A 45 1.42 3.87 31.01
C SER A 45 0.30 2.89 31.39
N GLY A 46 -0.95 3.25 31.08
CA GLY A 46 -2.13 2.52 31.56
C GLY A 46 -2.15 1.01 31.25
N SER A 47 -1.46 0.56 30.20
CA SER A 47 -1.32 -0.86 29.82
C SER A 47 -0.59 -1.71 30.86
N MET A 48 0.24 -1.09 31.71
CA MET A 48 0.96 -1.75 32.80
C MET A 48 0.04 -2.25 33.94
N TRP A 49 -1.26 -1.92 33.91
CA TRP A 49 -2.28 -2.59 34.71
C TRP A 49 -2.71 -3.97 34.18
N GLY A 50 -2.32 -4.30 32.95
CA GLY A 50 -2.49 -5.63 32.37
C GLY A 50 -1.89 -6.71 33.27
N ARG A 51 -2.48 -7.90 33.24
CA ARG A 51 -2.09 -9.00 34.15
C ARG A 51 -1.12 -9.96 33.46
N LEU A 52 -0.14 -10.45 34.21
CA LEU A 52 0.81 -11.47 33.77
C LEU A 52 0.37 -12.85 34.25
N ALA A 53 0.11 -13.77 33.32
CA ALA A 53 0.00 -15.19 33.64
C ALA A 53 1.37 -15.75 34.11
N PRO A 54 1.42 -16.88 34.83
CA PRO A 54 0.29 -17.56 35.46
C PRO A 54 -0.12 -16.93 36.80
N ALA A 55 0.74 -16.11 37.44
CA ALA A 55 0.47 -15.50 38.74
C ALA A 55 -0.75 -14.55 38.73
N ASN A 56 -1.17 -14.14 37.53
CA ASN A 56 -2.28 -13.24 37.26
C ASN A 56 -2.18 -11.98 38.12
N ARG A 57 -0.99 -11.38 38.27
CA ARG A 57 -0.78 -10.08 38.96
C ARG A 57 -0.60 -8.96 37.94
N PRO A 58 -0.95 -7.70 38.26
CA PRO A 58 -0.64 -6.56 37.39
C PRO A 58 0.86 -6.46 37.10
N LYS A 59 1.24 -6.17 35.85
CA LYS A 59 2.65 -6.03 35.43
C LYS A 59 3.41 -5.06 36.33
N ILE A 60 2.82 -3.89 36.60
CA ILE A 60 3.44 -2.86 37.43
C ILE A 60 3.75 -3.34 38.84
N ASP A 61 2.88 -4.14 39.46
CA ASP A 61 3.09 -4.59 40.83
C ASP A 61 4.31 -5.53 40.90
N VAL A 62 4.46 -6.41 39.93
CA VAL A 62 5.63 -7.29 39.85
C VAL A 62 6.91 -6.48 39.62
N VAL A 63 6.88 -5.48 38.73
CA VAL A 63 8.03 -4.61 38.47
C VAL A 63 8.46 -3.84 39.72
N ARG A 64 7.50 -3.25 40.46
CA ARG A 64 7.78 -2.52 41.70
C ARG A 64 8.43 -3.40 42.76
N ASP A 65 7.84 -4.56 43.01
CA ASP A 65 8.32 -5.49 44.04
C ASP A 65 9.76 -5.94 43.72
N LYS A 66 10.02 -6.32 42.47
CA LYS A 66 11.30 -6.89 42.05
C LYS A 66 12.41 -5.86 41.97
N LEU A 67 12.14 -4.71 41.34
CA LEU A 67 13.10 -3.61 41.35
C LEU A 67 13.33 -3.12 42.79
N GLY A 68 12.29 -2.93 43.60
CA GLY A 68 12.45 -2.50 44.99
C GLY A 68 13.37 -3.42 45.80
N ALA A 69 13.19 -4.73 45.69
CA ALA A 69 14.05 -5.72 46.35
C ALA A 69 15.50 -5.64 45.88
N LEU A 70 15.75 -5.71 44.57
CA LEU A 70 17.10 -5.71 44.00
C LEU A 70 17.86 -4.41 44.25
N LEU A 71 17.15 -3.29 44.28
CA LEU A 71 17.74 -1.98 44.48
C LEU A 71 18.12 -1.70 45.95
N THR A 72 17.69 -2.55 46.89
CA THR A 72 18.09 -2.49 48.30
C THR A 72 19.50 -3.06 48.53
N GLU A 73 19.98 -3.91 47.61
CA GLU A 73 21.33 -4.44 47.65
C GLU A 73 22.37 -3.31 47.51
N PRO A 74 23.45 -3.34 48.32
CA PRO A 74 24.48 -2.31 48.29
C PRO A 74 25.24 -2.31 46.95
N SER A 75 25.38 -1.14 46.34
CA SER A 75 26.19 -0.94 45.14
C SER A 75 26.83 0.44 45.14
N SER A 76 27.97 0.59 44.46
CA SER A 76 28.63 1.89 44.22
C SER A 76 28.06 2.63 43.00
N THR A 77 27.10 2.03 42.30
CA THR A 77 26.48 2.60 41.10
C THR A 77 25.54 3.74 41.46
N ARG A 78 25.65 4.85 40.73
CA ARG A 78 24.74 5.98 40.80
C ARG A 78 23.45 5.63 40.07
N VAL A 79 22.32 5.60 40.76
CA VAL A 79 21.06 5.14 40.18
C VAL A 79 20.03 6.24 40.15
N GLY A 80 19.50 6.53 38.96
CA GLY A 80 18.37 7.43 38.76
C GLY A 80 17.10 6.67 38.37
N LEU A 81 15.97 7.36 38.47
CA LEU A 81 14.65 6.86 38.09
C LEU A 81 13.92 7.89 37.24
N ILE A 82 13.50 7.44 36.06
CA ILE A 82 12.57 8.12 35.19
C ILE A 82 11.32 7.27 35.06
N SER A 83 10.16 7.90 35.01
CA SER A 83 8.93 7.25 34.59
C SER A 83 8.13 8.16 33.67
N PHE A 84 7.23 7.55 32.90
CA PHE A 84 6.34 8.25 32.01
C PHE A 84 4.90 7.73 32.15
N GLY A 85 3.94 8.54 31.76
CA GLY A 85 2.51 8.17 31.75
C GLY A 85 1.89 7.95 33.13
N HIS A 86 2.60 8.13 34.23
CA HIS A 86 2.08 7.77 35.56
C HIS A 86 1.26 8.89 36.25
N ARG A 87 1.20 10.11 35.68
CA ARG A 87 0.53 11.26 36.34
C ARG A 87 -0.74 11.69 35.60
N ARG A 88 -0.68 11.81 34.27
CA ARG A 88 -1.70 12.46 33.44
C ARG A 88 -2.24 11.54 32.34
N ARG A 89 -3.57 11.52 32.17
CA ARG A 89 -4.22 10.80 31.07
C ARG A 89 -4.10 11.58 29.76
N GLY A 90 -3.80 10.89 28.66
CA GLY A 90 -3.78 11.47 27.31
C GLY A 90 -2.65 12.45 27.00
N ASP A 91 -1.67 12.62 27.90
CA ASP A 91 -0.60 13.60 27.74
C ASP A 91 0.73 12.93 27.35
N CYS A 92 1.13 13.07 26.09
CA CYS A 92 2.39 12.56 25.57
C CYS A 92 3.63 13.33 26.03
N ASN A 93 3.47 14.40 26.82
CA ASN A 93 4.56 15.10 27.49
C ASN A 93 4.75 14.64 28.94
N ASP A 94 4.02 13.62 29.39
CA ASP A 94 4.13 13.11 30.75
C ASP A 94 5.35 12.20 30.94
N VAL A 95 6.53 12.82 31.00
CA VAL A 95 7.79 12.21 31.42
C VAL A 95 8.30 12.94 32.65
N GLU A 96 8.83 12.20 33.62
CA GLU A 96 9.39 12.75 34.85
C GLU A 96 10.69 12.08 35.22
N MET A 97 11.72 12.89 35.50
CA MET A 97 12.88 12.46 36.27
C MET A 97 12.49 12.50 37.74
N ILE A 98 12.10 11.35 38.27
CA ILE A 98 11.68 11.21 39.66
C ILE A 98 12.89 11.33 40.59
N ALA A 99 14.02 10.76 40.17
CA ALA A 99 15.30 10.88 40.85
C ALA A 99 16.43 10.96 39.83
N GLY A 100 17.31 11.95 39.96
CA GLY A 100 18.57 12.00 39.21
C GLY A 100 19.56 10.95 39.72
N PRO A 101 20.61 10.61 38.93
CA PRO A 101 21.56 9.55 39.27
C PRO A 101 22.31 9.78 40.58
N ASP A 102 22.53 11.04 40.97
CA ASP A 102 23.22 11.41 42.22
C ASP A 102 22.28 11.52 43.44
N SER A 103 21.00 11.18 43.27
CA SER A 103 20.04 11.22 44.36
C SER A 103 20.32 10.12 45.39
N PRO A 104 19.97 10.33 46.67
CA PRO A 104 20.00 9.26 47.66
C PRO A 104 19.17 8.06 47.17
N ARG A 105 19.65 6.85 47.45
CA ARG A 105 19.00 5.61 47.01
C ARG A 105 17.52 5.53 47.38
N GLN A 106 17.16 6.06 48.56
CA GLN A 106 15.79 6.09 49.03
C GLN A 106 14.86 6.96 48.15
N SER A 107 15.38 8.01 47.53
CA SER A 107 14.65 8.86 46.59
C SER A 107 14.30 8.14 45.29
N VAL A 108 14.92 6.98 45.00
CA VAL A 108 14.52 6.07 43.92
C VAL A 108 13.49 5.05 44.43
N LEU A 109 13.74 4.45 45.60
CA LEU A 109 12.91 3.37 46.15
C LEU A 109 11.50 3.83 46.55
N ASP A 110 11.39 4.96 47.26
CA ASP A 110 10.10 5.44 47.77
C ASP A 110 9.10 5.74 46.64
N PRO A 111 9.47 6.48 45.58
CA PRO A 111 8.54 6.77 44.49
C PRO A 111 8.25 5.56 43.62
N LEU A 112 9.25 4.69 43.37
CA LEU A 112 9.07 3.45 42.62
C LEU A 112 7.94 2.61 43.21
N SER A 113 7.95 2.40 44.52
CA SER A 113 6.91 1.63 45.22
C SER A 113 5.50 2.19 45.06
N LYS A 114 5.38 3.50 44.80
CA LYS A 114 4.10 4.21 44.68
C LYS A 114 3.60 4.32 43.25
N LEU A 115 4.43 4.01 42.24
CA LEU A 115 4.32 4.51 40.86
C LEU A 115 2.90 4.80 40.35
N SER A 116 2.15 3.89 39.73
CA SER A 116 0.70 4.01 39.43
C SER A 116 0.43 4.43 38.00
N PRO A 117 0.17 3.44 37.12
CA PRO A 117 0.00 3.72 35.72
C PRO A 117 -1.28 4.48 35.38
N ARG A 118 -1.22 5.46 34.45
CA ARG A 118 -2.39 6.32 34.13
C ARG A 118 -2.59 6.66 32.65
N GLY A 119 -1.52 6.96 31.92
CA GLY A 119 -1.52 7.71 30.66
C GLY A 119 -0.81 6.97 29.51
N PRO A 120 -0.42 7.69 28.44
CA PRO A 120 0.31 7.11 27.31
C PRO A 120 1.80 6.90 27.61
N GLY A 121 2.52 6.25 26.69
CA GLY A 121 3.92 5.84 26.83
C GLY A 121 4.90 6.57 25.89
N PRO A 122 5.35 7.79 26.22
CA PRO A 122 6.37 8.53 25.45
C PRO A 122 7.81 8.03 25.75
N VAL A 123 8.09 6.77 25.38
CA VAL A 123 9.39 6.09 25.60
C VAL A 123 10.57 6.89 25.03
N THR A 124 10.39 7.50 23.86
CA THR A 124 11.45 8.26 23.17
C THR A 124 11.90 9.49 23.97
N ALA A 125 10.96 10.19 24.60
CA ALA A 125 11.27 11.34 25.44
C ALA A 125 11.96 10.92 26.74
N ALA A 126 11.55 9.78 27.34
CA ALA A 126 12.21 9.21 28.51
C ALA A 126 13.67 8.78 28.21
N LEU A 127 13.91 8.18 27.04
CA LEU A 127 15.25 7.82 26.58
C LEU A 127 16.19 9.03 26.48
N ARG A 128 15.71 10.12 25.88
CA ARG A 128 16.49 11.36 25.77
C ARG A 128 16.79 11.95 27.13
N MET A 129 15.78 12.04 28.00
CA MET A 129 15.95 12.53 29.37
C MET A 129 16.96 11.69 30.16
N ALA A 130 16.97 10.38 29.99
CA ALA A 130 17.95 9.49 30.64
C ALA A 130 19.36 9.72 30.11
N ALA A 131 19.53 9.85 28.79
CA ALA A 131 20.82 10.16 28.17
C ALA A 131 21.38 11.51 28.64
N ASP A 132 20.51 12.53 28.73
CA ASP A 132 20.85 13.86 29.25
C ASP A 132 21.27 13.80 30.72
N ALA A 133 20.56 13.01 31.54
CA ALA A 133 20.87 12.82 32.96
C ALA A 133 22.20 12.11 33.20
N ILE A 134 22.55 11.15 32.34
CA ILE A 134 23.83 10.44 32.38
C ILE A 134 24.99 11.40 32.05
N GLY A 135 24.78 12.27 31.05
CA GLY A 135 25.81 13.19 30.56
C GLY A 135 27.08 12.46 30.12
N SER A 136 28.23 12.93 30.61
CA SER A 136 29.55 12.36 30.31
C SER A 136 29.94 11.15 31.18
N SER A 137 29.09 10.73 32.13
CA SER A 137 29.41 9.66 33.08
C SER A 137 29.60 8.32 32.38
N ARG A 138 30.70 7.60 32.64
CA ARG A 138 30.95 6.26 32.09
C ARG A 138 31.62 5.34 33.13
N PRO A 139 31.37 4.02 33.10
CA PRO A 139 30.39 3.34 32.25
C PRO A 139 28.94 3.69 32.64
N ALA A 140 28.03 3.71 31.66
CA ALA A 140 26.64 4.08 31.91
C ALA A 140 25.64 3.16 31.21
N GLN A 141 24.53 2.91 31.87
CA GLN A 141 23.47 2.03 31.36
C GLN A 141 22.09 2.66 31.56
N ILE A 142 21.19 2.38 30.62
CA ILE A 142 19.78 2.69 30.72
C ILE A 142 19.04 1.35 30.76
N VAL A 143 18.21 1.12 31.77
CA VAL A 143 17.36 -0.07 31.85
C VAL A 143 15.92 0.35 31.68
N ILE A 144 15.28 -0.09 30.60
CA ILE A 144 13.88 0.20 30.31
C ILE A 144 13.03 -1.00 30.69
N VAL A 145 11.94 -0.77 31.42
CA VAL A 145 10.95 -1.78 31.76
C VAL A 145 9.59 -1.31 31.28
N GLY A 146 9.01 -1.98 30.28
CA GLY A 146 7.73 -1.56 29.70
C GLY A 146 7.06 -2.63 28.83
N ASP A 147 5.84 -2.33 28.37
CA ASP A 147 5.02 -3.31 27.65
C ASP A 147 4.60 -2.91 26.23
N ASN A 148 5.08 -1.76 25.75
CA ASN A 148 4.92 -1.31 24.37
C ASN A 148 6.10 -0.39 24.00
N ALA A 149 6.33 -0.19 22.71
CA ALA A 149 7.17 0.90 22.24
C ALA A 149 6.44 2.26 22.36
N ASP A 150 7.04 3.31 21.81
CA ASP A 150 6.46 4.64 21.84
C ASP A 150 5.08 4.69 21.15
N ASN A 151 4.03 5.01 21.91
CA ASN A 151 2.66 5.19 21.42
C ASN A 151 2.27 6.68 21.37
N CYS A 152 3.26 7.56 21.42
CA CYS A 152 3.17 9.01 21.29
C CYS A 152 3.73 9.52 19.96
N ARG A 153 3.73 8.64 18.94
CA ARG A 153 4.12 8.92 17.56
C ARG A 153 5.59 9.32 17.39
N GLN A 154 6.47 8.87 18.28
CA GLN A 154 7.91 9.01 18.11
C GLN A 154 8.59 7.68 17.77
N ASP A 155 9.79 7.75 17.21
CA ASP A 155 10.60 6.57 16.87
C ASP A 155 11.67 6.34 17.94
N SER A 156 11.40 5.38 18.82
CA SER A 156 12.29 4.97 19.91
C SER A 156 13.58 4.31 19.40
N CYS A 157 13.53 3.59 18.27
CA CYS A 157 14.72 3.01 17.64
C CYS A 157 15.66 4.09 17.11
N ALA A 158 15.09 5.13 16.47
CA ALA A 158 15.86 6.27 15.99
C ALA A 158 16.51 7.04 17.14
N ALA A 159 15.81 7.20 18.26
CA ALA A 159 16.36 7.83 19.45
C ALA A 159 17.51 7.01 20.05
N ALA A 160 17.36 5.69 20.15
CA ALA A 160 18.44 4.82 20.63
C ALA A 160 19.69 4.87 19.72
N ARG A 161 19.50 4.87 18.39
CA ARG A 161 20.61 5.06 17.43
C ARG A 161 21.27 6.44 17.54
N ALA A 162 20.50 7.48 17.88
CA ALA A 162 21.06 8.81 18.13
C ALA A 162 21.91 8.82 19.40
N ILE A 163 21.42 8.20 20.48
CA ILE A 163 22.16 8.05 21.75
C ILE A 163 23.44 7.26 21.54
N ALA A 164 23.40 6.16 20.78
CA ALA A 164 24.60 5.38 20.45
C ALA A 164 25.71 6.22 19.78
N LYS A 165 25.31 7.20 18.96
CA LYS A 165 26.24 8.11 18.27
C LYS A 165 26.71 9.26 19.15
N SER A 166 25.79 9.90 19.89
CA SER A 166 26.10 11.10 20.69
C SER A 166 26.75 10.76 22.03
N SER A 167 26.49 9.57 22.55
CA SER A 167 26.90 9.12 23.87
C SER A 167 27.52 7.71 23.82
N PRO A 168 28.68 7.52 23.14
CA PRO A 168 29.36 6.22 23.11
C PRO A 168 29.63 5.69 24.52
N GLY A 169 29.43 4.39 24.74
CA GLY A 169 29.56 3.75 26.05
C GLY A 169 28.33 3.84 26.95
N VAL A 170 27.20 4.38 26.46
CA VAL A 170 25.87 4.20 27.07
C VAL A 170 25.20 2.97 26.45
N VAL A 171 24.87 1.98 27.28
CA VAL A 171 24.20 0.75 26.86
C VAL A 171 22.74 0.75 27.29
N ILE A 172 21.81 0.43 26.39
CA ILE A 172 20.38 0.36 26.68
C ILE A 172 19.95 -1.10 26.83
N GLN A 173 19.59 -1.49 28.04
CA GLN A 173 18.93 -2.76 28.34
C GLN A 173 17.42 -2.58 28.23
N VAL A 174 16.71 -3.50 27.58
CA VAL A 174 15.26 -3.39 27.38
C VAL A 174 14.55 -4.64 27.88
N ILE A 175 13.64 -4.45 28.83
CA ILE A 175 12.79 -5.48 29.43
C ILE A 175 11.37 -5.26 28.90
N GLY A 176 10.97 -6.08 27.92
CA GLY A 176 9.66 -6.05 27.28
C GLY A 176 8.68 -7.03 27.92
N ILE A 177 7.54 -6.55 28.41
CA ILE A 177 6.61 -7.34 29.23
C ILE A 177 5.29 -7.62 28.49
N GLY A 178 5.11 -8.84 28.00
CA GLY A 178 3.90 -9.28 27.31
C GLY A 178 3.69 -8.54 26.00
N LEU A 179 4.78 -8.35 25.24
CA LEU A 179 4.76 -7.61 23.98
C LEU A 179 3.96 -8.33 22.90
N SER A 180 3.20 -7.56 22.13
CA SER A 180 2.64 -8.07 20.88
C SER A 180 3.72 -8.30 19.83
N ALA A 181 3.42 -9.11 18.81
CA ALA A 181 4.36 -9.35 17.70
C ALA A 181 4.80 -8.06 16.98
N ASN A 182 3.94 -7.03 16.95
CA ASN A 182 4.24 -5.75 16.32
C ASN A 182 5.12 -4.83 17.20
N GLU A 183 5.02 -4.94 18.53
CA GLU A 183 5.77 -4.10 19.46
C GLU A 183 7.17 -4.66 19.76
N ARG A 184 7.34 -5.99 19.70
CA ARG A 184 8.63 -6.66 19.89
C ARG A 184 9.77 -6.03 19.07
N PRO A 185 9.70 -5.91 17.73
CA PRO A 185 10.79 -5.32 16.95
C PRO A 185 11.00 -3.83 17.26
N ARG A 186 9.94 -3.09 17.62
CA ARG A 186 10.00 -1.67 17.97
C ARG A 186 10.65 -1.41 19.34
N MET A 187 10.74 -2.43 20.18
CA MET A 187 11.45 -2.40 21.45
C MET A 187 12.87 -2.99 21.35
N ALA A 188 13.03 -4.13 20.68
CA ALA A 188 14.31 -4.83 20.55
C ALA A 188 15.41 -3.96 19.93
N CYS A 189 15.05 -3.18 18.91
CA CYS A 189 15.96 -2.28 18.20
C CYS A 189 16.70 -1.28 19.12
N MET A 190 16.12 -0.89 20.26
CA MET A 190 16.73 0.10 21.15
C MET A 190 17.96 -0.47 21.85
N ALA A 191 17.86 -1.74 22.27
CA ALA A 191 18.98 -2.47 22.84
C ALA A 191 20.04 -2.74 21.77
N GLU A 192 19.62 -3.25 20.60
CA GLU A 192 20.52 -3.54 19.48
C GLU A 192 21.34 -2.31 19.06
N ALA A 193 20.73 -1.12 19.02
CA ALA A 193 21.38 0.12 18.61
C ALA A 193 22.58 0.51 19.50
N THR A 194 22.62 0.03 20.74
CA THR A 194 23.65 0.38 21.74
C THR A 194 24.47 -0.83 22.20
N GLY A 195 24.26 -2.01 21.59
CA GLY A 195 24.89 -3.26 22.02
C GLY A 195 24.35 -3.81 23.36
N GLY A 196 23.19 -3.35 23.80
CA GLY A 196 22.51 -3.86 24.99
C GLY A 196 21.69 -5.11 24.73
N ARG A 197 21.06 -5.62 25.79
CA ARG A 197 20.26 -6.85 25.75
C ARG A 197 18.77 -6.53 25.75
N PHE A 198 18.04 -7.28 24.94
CA PHE A 198 16.59 -7.28 24.90
C PHE A 198 16.05 -8.55 25.56
N TYR A 199 15.18 -8.38 26.54
CA TYR A 199 14.51 -9.45 27.26
C TYR A 199 13.03 -9.42 26.88
N ASP A 200 12.58 -10.41 26.10
CA ASP A 200 11.18 -10.57 25.73
C ASP A 200 10.48 -11.53 26.68
N ILE A 201 9.57 -11.01 27.49
CA ILE A 201 8.98 -11.74 28.62
C ILE A 201 7.51 -11.97 28.34
N ALA A 202 7.12 -13.23 28.22
CA ALA A 202 5.72 -13.60 28.00
C ALA A 202 4.90 -13.77 29.29
N ASP A 203 5.56 -14.07 30.42
CA ASP A 203 4.91 -14.46 31.68
C ASP A 203 5.69 -14.01 32.92
N SER A 204 5.08 -14.16 34.11
CA SER A 204 5.66 -13.72 35.38
C SER A 204 6.94 -14.46 35.78
N ASN A 205 7.17 -15.68 35.29
CA ASN A 205 8.36 -16.46 35.64
C ASN A 205 9.59 -15.94 34.89
N GLY A 206 9.41 -15.56 33.61
CA GLY A 206 10.46 -14.91 32.83
C GLY A 206 10.82 -13.51 33.34
N LEU A 207 9.86 -12.80 33.94
CA LEU A 207 10.06 -11.42 34.41
C LEU A 207 11.08 -11.32 35.53
N ASP A 208 11.00 -12.23 36.51
CA ASP A 208 11.89 -12.24 37.68
C ASP A 208 13.36 -12.37 37.27
N ALA A 209 13.67 -13.37 36.45
CA ALA A 209 15.04 -13.64 36.00
C ALA A 209 15.58 -12.47 35.12
N ALA A 210 14.73 -11.89 34.28
CA ALA A 210 15.14 -10.80 33.39
C ALA A 210 15.43 -9.50 34.16
N ILE A 211 14.59 -9.13 35.14
CA ILE A 211 14.85 -7.95 35.97
C ILE A 211 16.11 -8.17 36.81
N GLU A 212 16.27 -9.34 37.41
CA GLU A 212 17.46 -9.68 38.19
C GLU A 212 18.74 -9.59 37.34
N GLU A 213 18.74 -10.16 36.14
CA GLU A 213 19.89 -10.11 35.25
C GLU A 213 20.19 -8.70 34.75
N ALA A 214 19.17 -7.95 34.31
CA ALA A 214 19.35 -6.59 33.81
C ALA A 214 19.84 -5.64 34.92
N VAL A 215 19.31 -5.75 36.15
CA VAL A 215 19.76 -4.95 37.29
C VAL A 215 21.14 -5.39 37.77
N LYS A 216 21.44 -6.69 37.75
CA LYS A 216 22.82 -7.15 38.03
C LYS A 216 23.81 -6.53 37.07
N LEU A 217 23.53 -6.57 35.76
CA LEU A 217 24.40 -5.98 34.75
C LEU A 217 24.50 -4.47 34.87
N ALA A 218 23.39 -3.77 35.16
CA ALA A 218 23.36 -2.31 35.15
C ALA A 218 23.81 -1.67 36.46
N VAL A 219 23.51 -2.30 37.60
CA VAL A 219 23.61 -1.70 38.94
C VAL A 219 24.61 -2.41 39.82
N LEU A 220 24.66 -3.75 39.80
CA LEU A 220 25.48 -4.51 40.75
C LEU A 220 26.87 -4.85 40.22
N SER A 221 27.01 -5.09 38.91
CA SER A 221 28.26 -5.41 38.20
C SER A 221 28.41 -4.65 36.87
N PRO A 222 28.51 -3.31 36.88
CA PRO A 222 28.50 -2.49 35.66
C PRO A 222 29.77 -2.61 34.80
N SER A 223 30.88 -3.02 35.40
CA SER A 223 32.21 -3.07 34.76
C SER A 223 32.34 -4.16 33.70
N ASP A 224 31.51 -5.21 33.75
CA ASP A 224 31.54 -6.33 32.80
C ASP A 224 31.03 -5.94 31.40
N VAL A 225 30.43 -4.76 31.26
CA VAL A 225 29.83 -4.25 30.01
C VAL A 225 30.70 -3.17 29.34
N ALA A 226 31.71 -2.63 30.04
CA ALA A 226 32.40 -1.39 29.66
C ALA A 226 33.63 -1.55 28.76
N GLY A 227 34.05 -2.77 28.41
CA GLY A 227 35.33 -2.99 27.70
C GLY A 227 35.37 -4.13 26.69
N GLY A 228 34.23 -4.72 26.34
CA GLY A 228 34.18 -5.79 25.34
C GLY A 228 33.63 -5.30 24.01
N GLU A 229 34.43 -5.36 22.94
CA GLU A 229 33.87 -5.77 21.66
C GLU A 229 32.97 -6.97 21.92
N ALA A 230 31.73 -6.92 21.42
CA ALA A 230 30.70 -7.91 21.69
C ALA A 230 31.18 -9.33 21.36
N LYS A 231 31.76 -10.02 22.35
CA LYS A 231 31.66 -11.47 22.42
C LYS A 231 30.22 -11.75 22.81
N SER A 232 29.42 -12.02 21.79
CA SER A 232 28.11 -12.67 21.92
C SER A 232 28.25 -13.76 22.98
N VAL A 233 27.66 -13.55 24.16
CA VAL A 233 27.50 -14.62 25.13
C VAL A 233 26.55 -15.60 24.47
N ALA A 234 27.08 -16.77 24.08
CA ALA A 234 26.28 -17.81 23.49
C ALA A 234 25.08 -18.08 24.41
N PRO A 235 23.85 -18.10 23.89
CA PRO A 235 22.67 -18.32 24.71
C PRO A 235 22.82 -19.64 25.44
N LYS A 236 22.54 -19.62 26.75
CA LYS A 236 22.58 -20.81 27.59
C LYS A 236 21.26 -21.56 27.46
N ALA A 237 21.31 -22.87 27.22
CA ALA A 237 20.11 -23.70 27.20
C ALA A 237 19.39 -23.64 28.58
N PRO A 238 18.06 -23.53 28.62
CA PRO A 238 17.32 -23.56 29.87
C PRO A 238 17.56 -24.89 30.62
N PRO A 239 17.64 -24.89 31.96
CA PRO A 239 17.83 -26.11 32.74
C PRO A 239 16.61 -27.05 32.60
N PRO A 240 16.79 -28.38 32.73
CA PRO A 240 15.67 -29.32 32.67
C PRO A 240 14.72 -29.10 33.86
N PRO A 241 13.39 -29.21 33.65
CA PRO A 241 12.43 -29.16 34.75
C PRO A 241 12.64 -30.35 35.70
N ALA A 242 12.19 -30.20 36.95
CA ALA A 242 12.33 -31.25 37.97
C ALA A 242 11.79 -32.60 37.47
N GLY A 243 12.62 -33.64 37.54
CA GLY A 243 12.28 -35.01 37.11
C GLY A 243 12.60 -35.33 35.64
N ALA A 244 13.00 -34.35 34.82
CA ALA A 244 13.53 -34.57 33.47
C ALA A 244 15.06 -34.70 33.51
N SER A 245 15.61 -35.60 32.69
CA SER A 245 17.07 -35.72 32.47
C SER A 245 17.53 -35.00 31.20
N LEU A 246 16.61 -34.56 30.35
CA LEU A 246 16.90 -33.77 29.16
C LEU A 246 15.98 -32.56 29.07
N ARG A 247 16.55 -31.42 28.66
CA ARG A 247 15.84 -30.34 27.98
C ARG A 247 16.60 -29.88 26.74
N ALA A 248 15.95 -29.95 25.59
CA ALA A 248 16.51 -29.52 24.32
C ALA A 248 15.78 -28.28 23.80
N SER A 249 16.55 -27.27 23.42
CA SER A 249 16.09 -26.08 22.70
C SER A 249 16.81 -25.99 21.36
N ALA A 250 16.37 -25.12 20.46
CA ALA A 250 17.00 -24.97 19.14
C ALA A 250 17.45 -23.53 18.89
N ALA A 251 18.48 -23.37 18.05
CA ALA A 251 18.93 -22.10 17.52
C ALA A 251 19.17 -22.23 16.01
N LEU A 252 19.06 -21.12 15.27
CA LEU A 252 19.29 -21.14 13.81
C LEU A 252 20.74 -21.48 13.46
N ALA A 253 21.69 -21.03 14.29
CA ALA A 253 23.07 -21.47 14.27
C ALA A 253 23.65 -21.44 15.69
N GLU A 254 24.84 -22.00 15.86
CA GLU A 254 25.56 -21.97 17.13
C GLU A 254 25.79 -20.53 17.61
N GLY A 255 25.59 -20.29 18.91
CA GLY A 255 25.72 -18.95 19.50
C GLY A 255 24.58 -17.97 19.18
N ARG A 256 23.59 -18.36 18.36
CA ARG A 256 22.43 -17.50 18.01
C ARG A 256 21.29 -17.68 19.01
N PRO A 257 20.42 -16.66 19.18
CA PRO A 257 19.26 -16.74 20.08
C PRO A 257 18.42 -17.99 19.88
N LEU A 258 17.83 -18.48 20.99
CA LEU A 258 16.94 -19.63 20.95
C LEU A 258 15.70 -19.32 20.11
N ILE A 259 15.30 -20.28 19.28
CA ILE A 259 14.08 -20.23 18.49
C ILE A 259 12.90 -20.37 19.43
N THR A 260 11.96 -19.43 19.34
CA THR A 260 10.72 -19.43 20.12
C THR A 260 9.51 -19.93 19.34
N ALA A 261 9.64 -20.03 18.01
CA ALA A 261 8.65 -20.68 17.16
C ALA A 261 8.52 -22.17 17.52
N PRO A 262 7.32 -22.76 17.41
CA PRO A 262 7.14 -24.17 17.70
C PRO A 262 7.89 -25.04 16.68
N LEU A 263 8.80 -25.88 17.17
CA LEU A 263 9.49 -26.89 16.39
C LEU A 263 8.82 -28.25 16.58
N THR A 264 8.97 -29.14 15.61
CA THR A 264 8.67 -30.56 15.81
C THR A 264 9.92 -31.24 16.34
N TRP A 265 9.80 -31.89 17.49
CA TRP A 265 10.88 -32.57 18.19
C TRP A 265 10.69 -34.08 18.12
N ARG A 266 11.78 -34.83 17.91
CA ARG A 266 11.79 -36.29 18.00
C ARG A 266 13.05 -36.76 18.72
N ILE A 267 12.89 -37.72 19.61
CA ILE A 267 13.97 -38.32 20.40
C ILE A 267 14.11 -39.76 19.95
N TYR A 268 15.31 -40.17 19.56
CA TYR A 268 15.63 -41.55 19.18
C TYR A 268 16.68 -42.11 20.13
N LYS A 269 16.70 -43.43 20.32
CA LYS A 269 17.91 -44.09 20.80
C LYS A 269 18.98 -43.97 19.71
N ALA A 270 20.24 -43.73 20.06
CA ALA A 270 21.31 -43.56 19.09
C ALA A 270 21.31 -44.70 18.05
N GLY A 271 21.33 -44.33 16.76
CA GLY A 271 21.28 -45.28 15.63
C GLY A 271 19.93 -45.98 15.41
N GLY A 272 18.90 -45.69 16.22
CA GLY A 272 17.56 -46.25 16.09
C GLY A 272 16.65 -45.46 15.14
N ALA A 273 15.77 -46.15 14.43
CA ALA A 273 14.80 -45.52 13.51
C ALA A 273 13.46 -45.15 14.17
N LYS A 274 13.17 -45.69 15.36
CA LYS A 274 11.90 -45.46 16.07
C LYS A 274 12.05 -44.36 17.11
N ALA A 275 11.18 -43.34 17.04
CA ALA A 275 11.15 -42.28 18.04
C ALA A 275 10.66 -42.83 19.40
N LEU A 276 11.43 -42.57 20.45
CA LEU A 276 11.10 -42.82 21.85
C LEU A 276 10.20 -41.74 22.44
N GLY A 277 10.29 -40.53 21.89
CA GLY A 277 9.48 -39.37 22.29
C GLY A 277 9.33 -38.39 21.14
N GLN A 278 8.21 -37.67 21.13
CA GLN A 278 7.93 -36.63 20.14
C GLN A 278 7.08 -35.52 20.77
N GLY A 279 7.20 -34.31 20.24
CA GLY A 279 6.43 -33.16 20.72
C GLY A 279 6.51 -31.98 19.77
N VAL A 280 5.65 -30.99 20.01
CA VAL A 280 5.67 -29.71 19.29
C VAL A 280 5.80 -28.59 20.31
N GLY A 281 6.80 -27.72 20.14
CA GLY A 281 7.07 -26.64 21.09
C GLY A 281 8.41 -25.95 20.83
N LYS A 282 8.66 -24.85 21.55
CA LYS A 282 9.95 -24.13 21.50
C LYS A 282 11.12 -24.97 22.08
N ASP A 283 10.79 -25.93 22.93
CA ASP A 283 11.70 -26.89 23.54
C ASP A 283 10.99 -28.23 23.72
N ILE A 284 11.77 -29.26 24.03
CA ILE A 284 11.28 -30.56 24.50
C ILE A 284 12.02 -30.93 25.78
N SER A 285 11.30 -31.49 26.75
CA SER A 285 11.90 -32.08 27.95
C SER A 285 11.49 -33.54 28.06
N ALA A 286 12.41 -34.40 28.50
CA ALA A 286 12.14 -35.82 28.62
C ALA A 286 12.88 -36.42 29.83
N LYS A 287 12.28 -37.43 30.43
CA LYS A 287 12.94 -38.32 31.39
C LYS A 287 13.46 -39.53 30.63
N LEU A 288 14.76 -39.54 30.40
CA LEU A 288 15.51 -40.57 29.69
C LEU A 288 16.43 -41.30 30.69
N PRO A 289 16.53 -42.64 30.64
CA PRO A 289 17.56 -43.38 31.37
C PRO A 289 18.95 -43.11 30.80
N ALA A 290 19.99 -43.62 31.46
CA ALA A 290 21.35 -43.51 30.97
C ALA A 290 21.50 -44.19 29.59
N GLY A 291 22.24 -43.53 28.69
CA GLY A 291 22.52 -44.05 27.35
C GLY A 291 22.68 -42.95 26.29
N ASP A 292 22.80 -43.40 25.03
CA ASP A 292 23.01 -42.54 23.88
C ASP A 292 21.71 -42.26 23.12
N TYR A 293 21.49 -41.00 22.76
CA TYR A 293 20.27 -40.52 22.14
C TYR A 293 20.56 -39.56 20.99
N ASP A 294 19.71 -39.61 19.98
CA ASP A 294 19.69 -38.63 18.90
C ASP A 294 18.46 -37.73 19.06
N ILE A 295 18.69 -36.43 19.21
CA ILE A 295 17.65 -35.42 19.37
C ILE A 295 17.49 -34.68 18.04
N GLU A 296 16.33 -34.85 17.40
CA GLU A 296 15.99 -34.21 16.15
C GLU A 296 15.05 -33.02 16.39
N ALA A 297 15.39 -31.88 15.78
CA ALA A 297 14.56 -30.69 15.71
C ALA A 297 14.22 -30.39 14.26
N GLU A 298 12.96 -30.07 13.98
CA GLU A 298 12.45 -29.73 12.66
C GLU A 298 11.68 -28.41 12.68
N LEU A 299 12.03 -27.49 11.78
CA LEU A 299 11.36 -26.20 11.59
C LEU A 299 11.28 -25.87 10.10
N GLY A 300 10.06 -25.68 9.58
CA GLY A 300 9.86 -25.29 8.17
C GLY A 300 10.43 -26.28 7.14
N GLY A 301 10.54 -27.56 7.51
CA GLY A 301 11.14 -28.62 6.67
C GLY A 301 12.66 -28.74 6.83
N VAL A 302 13.33 -27.81 7.51
CA VAL A 302 14.75 -27.95 7.88
C VAL A 302 14.86 -28.82 9.13
N LYS A 303 15.74 -29.84 9.07
CA LYS A 303 15.97 -30.79 10.16
C LYS A 303 17.42 -30.75 10.60
N ALA A 304 17.65 -30.85 11.90
CA ALA A 304 18.97 -31.13 12.45
C ALA A 304 18.87 -32.17 13.56
N ARG A 305 19.92 -32.98 13.69
CA ARG A 305 20.03 -34.05 14.68
C ARG A 305 21.29 -33.83 15.51
N HIS A 306 21.15 -33.92 16.82
CA HIS A 306 22.25 -33.77 17.77
C HIS A 306 22.32 -35.00 18.67
N THR A 307 23.49 -35.66 18.68
CA THR A 307 23.71 -36.85 19.50
C THR A 307 24.19 -36.45 20.88
N ILE A 308 23.61 -37.06 21.92
CA ILE A 308 23.98 -36.85 23.32
C ILE A 308 24.15 -38.19 24.03
N THR A 309 24.94 -38.17 25.09
CA THR A 309 25.06 -39.26 26.05
C THR A 309 24.59 -38.74 27.41
N ILE A 310 23.60 -39.40 28.01
CA ILE A 310 23.11 -39.07 29.35
C ILE A 310 23.71 -40.10 30.31
N ALA A 311 24.51 -39.66 31.30
CA ALA A 311 24.97 -40.54 32.37
C ALA A 311 23.86 -40.79 33.41
N ASP A 312 24.06 -41.79 34.28
CA ASP A 312 23.05 -42.13 35.28
C ASP A 312 22.80 -40.98 36.26
N GLY A 313 21.53 -40.61 36.43
CA GLY A 313 21.11 -39.47 37.24
C GLY A 313 21.47 -38.08 36.70
N GLU A 314 22.08 -37.97 35.51
CA GLU A 314 22.49 -36.70 34.91
C GLU A 314 21.30 -35.94 34.32
N ALA A 315 21.32 -34.61 34.45
CA ALA A 315 20.37 -33.70 33.82
C ALA A 315 21.12 -32.80 32.83
N GLN A 316 20.77 -32.90 31.55
CA GLN A 316 21.48 -32.22 30.47
C GLN A 316 20.57 -31.23 29.74
N SER A 317 21.14 -30.06 29.44
CA SER A 317 20.51 -29.05 28.59
C SER A 317 21.31 -28.85 27.31
N ILE A 318 20.65 -28.93 26.16
CA ILE A 318 21.31 -28.79 24.86
C ILE A 318 20.63 -27.75 23.98
N ILE A 319 21.41 -27.24 23.02
CA ILE A 319 20.92 -26.41 21.92
C ILE A 319 21.20 -27.13 20.62
N VAL A 320 20.15 -27.52 19.91
CA VAL A 320 20.26 -28.08 18.55
C VAL A 320 20.44 -26.91 17.58
N SER A 321 21.61 -26.83 16.95
CA SER A 321 21.86 -25.91 15.84
C SER A 321 21.19 -26.45 14.58
N LEU A 322 20.22 -25.72 14.03
CA LEU A 322 19.53 -26.12 12.79
C LEU A 322 20.38 -25.91 11.53
N ASN A 323 21.49 -25.16 11.64
CA ASN A 323 22.26 -24.68 10.49
C ASN A 323 21.33 -24.09 9.41
N ALA A 324 20.50 -23.14 9.81
CA ALA A 324 19.43 -22.58 9.01
C ALA A 324 19.46 -21.05 9.03
N ALA A 325 18.82 -20.44 8.04
CA ALA A 325 18.57 -19.01 7.96
C ALA A 325 17.06 -18.75 7.93
N HIS A 326 16.64 -17.64 8.51
CA HIS A 326 15.27 -17.13 8.40
C HIS A 326 15.22 -16.05 7.32
N LEU A 327 14.26 -16.17 6.39
CA LEU A 327 13.99 -15.21 5.34
C LEU A 327 12.52 -14.78 5.42
N LEU A 328 12.33 -13.48 5.67
CA LEU A 328 11.06 -12.79 5.49
C LEU A 328 11.13 -11.91 4.23
N ALA A 329 10.55 -12.39 3.14
CA ALA A 329 10.48 -11.67 1.87
C ALA A 329 9.09 -11.05 1.67
N ARG A 330 9.03 -9.80 1.17
CA ARG A 330 7.80 -9.09 0.86
C ARG A 330 7.82 -8.54 -0.55
N ALA A 331 6.69 -8.56 -1.24
CA ALA A 331 6.53 -7.88 -2.52
C ALA A 331 5.95 -6.49 -2.28
N VAL A 332 6.66 -5.44 -2.69
CA VAL A 332 6.23 -4.05 -2.45
C VAL A 332 6.14 -3.28 -3.76
N ALA A 333 5.18 -2.35 -3.85
CA ALA A 333 5.00 -1.52 -5.05
C ALA A 333 6.21 -0.59 -5.28
N SER A 334 6.77 -0.05 -4.19
CA SER A 334 7.95 0.80 -4.18
C SER A 334 8.81 0.53 -2.95
N LYS A 335 10.04 1.05 -2.93
CA LYS A 335 10.96 0.91 -1.79
C LYS A 335 10.29 1.41 -0.50
N ASN A 336 10.27 0.57 0.53
CA ASN A 336 9.61 0.82 1.83
C ASN A 336 8.07 1.02 1.75
N GLY A 337 7.45 0.73 0.61
CA GLY A 337 6.00 0.79 0.44
C GLY A 337 5.29 -0.36 1.18
N PRO A 338 3.95 -0.28 1.32
CA PRO A 338 3.19 -1.39 1.85
C PRO A 338 3.32 -2.62 0.93
N PRO A 339 3.24 -3.83 1.49
CA PRO A 339 3.22 -5.05 0.69
C PRO A 339 2.00 -5.12 -0.24
N SER A 340 2.19 -5.68 -1.43
CA SER A 340 1.09 -5.93 -2.36
C SER A 340 0.32 -7.20 -1.96
N PRO A 341 -0.99 -7.12 -1.70
CA PRO A 341 -1.80 -8.29 -1.31
C PRO A 341 -2.08 -9.24 -2.49
N THR A 342 -1.91 -8.77 -3.73
CA THR A 342 -2.21 -9.54 -4.96
C THR A 342 -0.98 -10.21 -5.56
N ALA A 343 0.22 -9.85 -5.07
CA ALA A 343 1.47 -10.38 -5.58
C ALA A 343 1.61 -11.89 -5.34
N THR A 344 2.47 -12.50 -6.15
CA THR A 344 2.95 -13.86 -5.97
C THR A 344 4.46 -13.80 -5.80
N LEU A 345 4.94 -14.40 -4.72
CA LEU A 345 6.35 -14.53 -4.39
C LEU A 345 6.79 -15.96 -4.61
N SER A 346 7.93 -16.13 -5.28
CA SER A 346 8.61 -17.41 -5.43
C SER A 346 10.05 -17.29 -4.94
N VAL A 347 10.50 -18.31 -4.23
CA VAL A 347 11.89 -18.46 -3.81
C VAL A 347 12.43 -19.70 -4.52
N SER A 348 13.61 -19.58 -5.11
CA SER A 348 14.25 -20.64 -5.89
C SER A 348 15.70 -20.81 -5.47
N SER A 349 16.22 -22.03 -5.58
CA SER A 349 17.64 -22.34 -5.39
C SER A 349 18.11 -23.12 -6.61
N ASN A 350 19.23 -22.73 -7.21
CA ASN A 350 19.76 -23.33 -8.45
C ASN A 350 18.70 -23.43 -9.58
N GLY A 351 17.82 -22.42 -9.69
CA GLY A 351 16.74 -22.37 -10.67
C GLY A 351 15.51 -23.24 -10.36
N GLN A 352 15.52 -24.02 -9.28
CA GLN A 352 14.38 -24.85 -8.86
C GLN A 352 13.56 -24.13 -7.78
N PRO A 353 12.22 -24.11 -7.88
CA PRO A 353 11.37 -23.46 -6.88
C PRO A 353 11.40 -24.23 -5.56
N VAL A 354 11.76 -23.55 -4.47
CA VAL A 354 11.71 -24.08 -3.10
C VAL A 354 10.46 -23.63 -2.34
N ALA A 355 9.90 -22.48 -2.74
CA ALA A 355 8.64 -21.99 -2.20
C ALA A 355 7.89 -21.15 -3.25
N LEU A 356 6.56 -21.24 -3.23
CA LEU A 356 5.67 -20.41 -4.02
C LEU A 356 4.47 -20.04 -3.14
N LYS A 357 4.22 -18.74 -2.98
CA LYS A 357 3.11 -18.25 -2.17
C LYS A 357 2.47 -17.05 -2.84
N ARG A 358 1.15 -17.04 -2.85
CA ARG A 358 0.35 -15.85 -3.20
C ARG A 358 0.12 -15.03 -1.93
N GLY A 359 0.24 -13.72 -2.04
CA GLY A 359 0.06 -12.77 -0.95
C GLY A 359 1.24 -11.83 -0.79
N ASP A 360 1.22 -11.10 0.32
CA ASP A 360 2.14 -10.01 0.62
C ASP A 360 3.55 -10.46 1.04
N THR A 361 3.63 -11.62 1.69
CA THR A 361 4.82 -12.04 2.43
C THR A 361 5.08 -13.53 2.34
N VAL A 362 6.36 -13.89 2.29
CA VAL A 362 6.89 -15.25 2.41
C VAL A 362 7.83 -15.27 3.61
N ASP A 363 7.55 -16.16 4.55
CA ASP A 363 8.31 -16.38 5.79
C ASP A 363 8.80 -17.83 5.76
N LEU A 364 10.11 -18.02 5.65
CA LEU A 364 10.75 -19.32 5.42
C LEU A 364 11.97 -19.51 6.30
N TYR A 365 12.20 -20.77 6.66
CA TYR A 365 13.46 -21.25 7.20
C TYR A 365 14.13 -22.09 6.13
N LEU A 366 15.36 -21.72 5.74
CA LEU A 366 16.08 -22.27 4.60
C LEU A 366 17.49 -22.68 5.01
N GLN A 367 18.08 -23.64 4.30
CA GLN A 367 19.50 -23.97 4.48
C GLN A 367 20.40 -22.87 3.90
N PRO A 368 21.63 -22.68 4.41
CA PRO A 368 22.59 -21.73 3.87
C PRO A 368 22.90 -22.00 2.39
N ALA A 369 22.54 -21.05 1.53
CA ALA A 369 22.76 -21.11 0.10
C ALA A 369 22.46 -19.74 -0.53
N GLU A 370 22.69 -19.64 -1.83
CA GLU A 370 22.16 -18.56 -2.66
C GLU A 370 20.73 -18.88 -3.11
N TYR A 371 19.84 -17.89 -3.02
CA TYR A 371 18.44 -18.00 -3.44
C TYR A 371 18.04 -16.86 -4.37
N GLY A 372 17.26 -17.19 -5.41
CA GLY A 372 16.56 -16.22 -6.23
C GLY A 372 15.14 -16.00 -5.69
N VAL A 373 14.81 -14.76 -5.37
CA VAL A 373 13.48 -14.34 -4.92
C VAL A 373 12.82 -13.53 -6.04
N THR A 374 11.73 -14.03 -6.60
CA THR A 374 10.97 -13.35 -7.66
C THR A 374 9.60 -12.96 -7.13
N ALA A 375 9.24 -11.69 -7.29
CA ALA A 375 7.89 -11.18 -7.08
C ALA A 375 7.21 -10.91 -8.44
N VAL A 376 5.93 -11.24 -8.53
CA VAL A 376 5.07 -10.96 -9.70
C VAL A 376 3.74 -10.38 -9.22
N ASP A 377 3.29 -9.29 -9.82
CA ASP A 377 1.96 -8.70 -9.57
C ASP A 377 1.39 -8.17 -10.89
N GLY A 378 0.35 -8.84 -11.41
CA GLY A 378 -0.13 -8.59 -12.77
C GLY A 378 0.97 -8.81 -13.81
N ALA A 379 1.28 -7.77 -14.58
CA ALA A 379 2.35 -7.78 -15.58
C ALA A 379 3.73 -7.40 -15.01
N ALA A 380 3.79 -6.89 -13.77
CA ALA A 380 5.05 -6.50 -13.16
C ALA A 380 5.79 -7.72 -12.62
N ARG A 381 7.11 -7.78 -12.86
CA ARG A 381 7.99 -8.83 -12.38
C ARG A 381 9.32 -8.23 -11.93
N SER A 382 9.77 -8.64 -10.77
CA SER A 382 11.08 -8.26 -10.22
C SER A 382 11.74 -9.47 -9.59
N SER A 383 13.05 -9.61 -9.78
CA SER A 383 13.82 -10.74 -9.23
C SER A 383 15.09 -10.23 -8.59
N GLN A 384 15.41 -10.77 -7.42
CA GLN A 384 16.61 -10.44 -6.65
C GLN A 384 17.27 -11.71 -6.17
N THR A 385 18.59 -11.71 -6.09
CA THR A 385 19.36 -12.81 -5.53
C THR A 385 19.79 -12.45 -4.11
N ILE A 386 19.70 -13.42 -3.20
CA ILE A 386 20.11 -13.25 -1.81
C ILE A 386 20.95 -14.44 -1.34
N ASN A 387 22.09 -14.15 -0.71
CA ASN A 387 22.92 -15.14 -0.05
C ASN A 387 22.50 -15.27 1.40
N LEU A 388 22.17 -16.48 1.86
CA LEU A 388 21.80 -16.77 3.24
C LEU A 388 22.89 -17.59 3.92
N ALA A 389 23.41 -17.10 5.03
CA ALA A 389 24.33 -17.81 5.91
C ALA A 389 23.60 -18.39 7.13
N ALA A 390 24.19 -19.38 7.79
CA ALA A 390 23.60 -19.98 8.98
C ALA A 390 23.42 -18.93 10.10
N GLY A 391 22.24 -18.90 10.71
CA GLY A 391 21.91 -17.95 11.78
C GLY A 391 21.44 -16.59 11.31
N ASP A 392 21.38 -16.36 9.99
CA ASP A 392 20.83 -15.13 9.42
C ASP A 392 19.33 -15.00 9.72
N ASP A 393 18.90 -13.78 10.01
CA ASP A 393 17.50 -13.36 10.02
C ASP A 393 17.37 -12.19 9.05
N LYS A 394 17.02 -12.49 7.78
CA LYS A 394 16.97 -11.49 6.71
C LYS A 394 15.55 -11.08 6.40
N ARG A 395 15.39 -9.77 6.23
CA ARG A 395 14.20 -9.15 5.64
C ARG A 395 14.54 -8.65 4.26
N LEU A 396 13.72 -9.01 3.27
CA LEU A 396 13.91 -8.62 1.88
C LEU A 396 12.63 -8.00 1.32
N ASP A 397 12.72 -6.77 0.84
CA ASP A 397 11.63 -6.13 0.10
C ASP A 397 11.96 -6.16 -1.40
N VAL A 398 11.18 -6.94 -2.16
CA VAL A 398 11.28 -7.00 -3.62
C VAL A 398 10.38 -5.92 -4.20
N ALA A 399 10.99 -4.81 -4.59
CA ALA A 399 10.28 -3.71 -5.25
C ALA A 399 9.89 -4.10 -6.68
N LEU A 400 8.60 -4.00 -6.98
CA LEU A 400 8.02 -4.23 -8.31
C LEU A 400 8.04 -2.99 -9.20
N SER A 401 8.36 -1.82 -8.63
CA SER A 401 8.28 -0.52 -9.29
C SER A 401 6.93 -0.30 -9.97
N THR A 402 5.85 -0.58 -9.25
CA THR A 402 4.48 -0.43 -9.74
C THR A 402 3.78 0.75 -9.10
N GLY A 403 2.88 1.39 -9.85
CA GLY A 403 1.90 2.32 -9.30
C GLY A 403 0.47 1.82 -9.51
N ARG A 404 -0.48 2.48 -8.85
CA ARG A 404 -1.91 2.20 -8.94
C ARG A 404 -2.61 3.26 -9.77
N LEU A 405 -3.41 2.85 -10.74
CA LEU A 405 -4.24 3.72 -11.57
C LEU A 405 -5.71 3.45 -11.28
N ASP A 406 -6.41 4.47 -10.80
CA ASP A 406 -7.86 4.43 -10.59
C ASP A 406 -8.57 5.26 -11.65
N LEU A 407 -9.47 4.63 -12.39
CA LEU A 407 -10.23 5.27 -13.44
C LEU A 407 -11.72 5.33 -13.10
N SER A 408 -12.31 6.47 -13.42
CA SER A 408 -13.75 6.71 -13.44
C SER A 408 -14.12 7.50 -14.70
N ALA A 409 -15.40 7.53 -15.06
CA ALA A 409 -15.88 8.23 -16.25
C ALA A 409 -17.16 9.00 -15.94
N THR A 410 -17.27 10.18 -16.54
CA THR A 410 -18.43 11.05 -16.41
C THR A 410 -18.94 11.47 -17.78
N GLY A 411 -20.24 11.66 -17.90
CA GLY A 411 -20.84 12.29 -19.07
C GLY A 411 -20.66 13.81 -19.05
N ALA A 412 -21.10 14.48 -20.12
CA ALA A 412 -21.02 15.95 -20.24
C ALA A 412 -21.68 16.73 -19.08
N ASN A 413 -22.66 16.13 -18.40
CA ASN A 413 -23.36 16.72 -17.25
C ASN A 413 -22.66 16.45 -15.90
N GLY A 414 -21.48 15.80 -15.91
CA GLY A 414 -20.75 15.39 -14.71
C GLY A 414 -21.29 14.12 -14.03
N GLY A 415 -22.40 13.56 -14.51
CA GLY A 415 -22.96 12.30 -13.99
C GLY A 415 -22.06 11.10 -14.30
N ALA A 416 -21.91 10.20 -13.34
CA ALA A 416 -21.10 8.99 -13.49
C ALA A 416 -21.68 8.04 -14.56
N ILE A 417 -20.81 7.48 -15.38
CA ILE A 417 -21.18 6.49 -16.40
C ILE A 417 -20.95 5.09 -15.84
N GLN A 418 -21.97 4.24 -15.93
CA GLN A 418 -21.92 2.86 -15.41
C GLN A 418 -21.49 1.85 -16.47
N ASP A 419 -21.97 1.98 -17.71
CA ASP A 419 -21.55 1.14 -18.83
C ASP A 419 -20.38 1.80 -19.55
N VAL A 420 -19.17 1.52 -19.08
CA VAL A 420 -17.93 2.07 -19.63
C VAL A 420 -16.89 0.96 -19.75
N LEU A 421 -16.20 0.93 -20.89
CA LEU A 421 -15.01 0.13 -21.10
C LEU A 421 -13.78 1.02 -20.98
N TYR A 422 -12.96 0.74 -19.97
CA TYR A 422 -11.64 1.33 -19.84
C TYR A 422 -10.60 0.46 -20.54
N THR A 423 -9.70 1.11 -21.27
CA THR A 423 -8.49 0.49 -21.83
C THR A 423 -7.25 1.24 -21.36
N VAL A 424 -6.16 0.52 -21.17
CA VAL A 424 -4.85 1.08 -20.86
C VAL A 424 -3.86 0.53 -21.87
N GLU A 425 -3.18 1.43 -22.56
CA GLU A 425 -2.21 1.10 -23.61
C GLU A 425 -0.84 1.69 -23.27
N THR A 426 0.20 1.09 -23.83
CA THR A 426 1.58 1.60 -23.80
C THR A 426 2.15 1.66 -25.22
N ASP A 427 3.22 2.42 -25.40
CA ASP A 427 3.92 2.50 -26.68
C ASP A 427 4.54 1.13 -27.01
N ASP A 428 4.31 0.63 -28.22
CA ASP A 428 4.82 -0.64 -28.71
C ASP A 428 5.18 -0.53 -30.20
N PRO A 429 6.47 -0.36 -30.55
CA PRO A 429 6.91 -0.23 -31.93
C PRO A 429 6.64 -1.45 -32.82
N GLU A 430 6.41 -2.63 -32.22
CA GLU A 430 6.12 -3.86 -32.96
C GLU A 430 4.63 -4.02 -33.27
N SER A 431 3.76 -3.21 -32.63
CA SER A 431 2.34 -3.19 -32.92
C SER A 431 2.03 -2.40 -34.20
N PRO A 432 1.09 -2.83 -35.06
CA PRO A 432 0.69 -2.11 -36.27
C PRO A 432 0.32 -0.64 -36.03
N ASP A 433 -0.29 -0.35 -34.88
CA ASP A 433 -0.76 0.98 -34.49
C ASP A 433 0.24 1.72 -33.57
N GLY A 434 1.44 1.16 -33.37
CA GLY A 434 2.46 1.70 -32.47
C GLY A 434 2.12 1.62 -30.97
N ARG A 435 1.01 0.96 -30.62
CA ARG A 435 0.49 0.83 -29.25
C ARG A 435 0.03 -0.58 -28.94
N ARG A 436 0.17 -0.99 -27.68
CA ARG A 436 -0.33 -2.28 -27.18
C ARG A 436 -1.20 -2.10 -25.95
N GLU A 437 -2.38 -2.71 -25.95
CA GLU A 437 -3.25 -2.80 -24.77
C GLU A 437 -2.56 -3.66 -23.70
N VAL A 438 -2.42 -3.12 -22.49
CA VAL A 438 -1.82 -3.80 -21.33
C VAL A 438 -2.85 -4.12 -20.24
N ALA A 439 -3.98 -3.43 -20.22
CA ALA A 439 -5.08 -3.71 -19.32
C ALA A 439 -6.42 -3.19 -19.84
N ARG A 440 -7.51 -3.80 -19.38
CA ARG A 440 -8.88 -3.34 -19.64
C ARG A 440 -9.83 -3.68 -18.52
N SER A 441 -10.91 -2.91 -18.37
CA SER A 441 -11.95 -3.18 -17.38
C SER A 441 -13.30 -2.60 -17.80
N ARG A 442 -14.39 -3.29 -17.43
CA ARG A 442 -15.78 -2.80 -17.54
C ARG A 442 -16.37 -2.35 -16.20
N SER A 443 -15.58 -2.35 -15.12
CA SER A 443 -16.03 -1.84 -13.82
C SER A 443 -16.21 -0.32 -13.90
N PRO A 444 -17.32 0.27 -13.42
CA PRO A 444 -17.53 1.73 -13.44
C PRO A 444 -16.41 2.51 -12.75
N GLN A 445 -15.86 1.92 -11.68
CA GLN A 445 -14.62 2.34 -11.02
C GLN A 445 -13.59 1.23 -11.23
N ALA A 446 -12.63 1.46 -12.12
CA ALA A 446 -11.60 0.49 -12.42
C ALA A 446 -10.31 0.82 -11.68
N SER A 447 -9.60 -0.21 -11.22
CA SER A 447 -8.30 -0.05 -10.56
C SER A 447 -7.30 -1.01 -11.17
N PHE A 448 -6.13 -0.49 -11.52
CA PHE A 448 -5.07 -1.24 -12.17
C PHE A 448 -3.75 -1.06 -11.42
N VAL A 449 -2.97 -2.12 -11.31
CA VAL A 449 -1.57 -2.06 -10.86
C VAL A 449 -0.70 -2.21 -12.09
N LEU A 450 0.13 -1.21 -12.35
CA LEU A 450 0.92 -1.11 -13.58
C LEU A 450 2.38 -0.79 -13.22
N PRO A 451 3.36 -1.32 -13.98
CA PRO A 451 4.74 -0.85 -13.88
C PRO A 451 4.84 0.67 -14.02
N GLU A 452 5.86 1.28 -13.43
CA GLU A 452 6.11 2.70 -13.65
C GLU A 452 6.36 2.98 -15.13
N GLY A 453 5.81 4.10 -15.62
CA GLY A 453 5.84 4.41 -17.04
C GLY A 453 4.77 5.39 -17.46
N THR A 454 4.67 5.58 -18.76
CA THR A 454 3.65 6.43 -19.36
C THR A 454 2.66 5.58 -20.13
N TYR A 455 1.38 5.85 -19.91
CA TYR A 455 0.27 5.07 -20.45
C TYR A 455 -0.75 5.97 -21.14
N TYR A 456 -1.47 5.39 -22.09
CA TYR A 456 -2.64 5.99 -22.71
C TYR A 456 -3.88 5.31 -22.12
N ILE A 457 -4.68 6.08 -21.41
CA ILE A 457 -5.92 5.61 -20.80
C ILE A 457 -7.08 6.00 -21.69
N GLY A 458 -7.94 5.04 -22.01
CA GLY A 458 -9.14 5.22 -22.81
C GLY A 458 -10.39 4.94 -21.99
N ALA A 459 -11.47 5.67 -22.26
CA ALA A 459 -12.81 5.33 -21.79
C ALA A 459 -13.79 5.39 -22.96
N ASN A 460 -14.51 4.29 -23.18
CA ASN A 460 -15.50 4.14 -24.23
C ASN A 460 -16.87 3.82 -23.63
N SER A 461 -17.90 4.57 -24.03
CA SER A 461 -19.29 4.35 -23.65
C SER A 461 -20.21 4.79 -24.80
N GLY A 462 -21.03 3.88 -25.32
CA GLY A 462 -21.88 4.15 -26.48
C GLY A 462 -21.06 4.57 -27.70
N ASN A 463 -21.33 5.77 -28.24
CA ASN A 463 -20.54 6.37 -29.34
C ASN A 463 -19.44 7.31 -28.84
N GLY A 464 -19.25 7.40 -27.53
CA GLY A 464 -18.32 8.32 -26.90
C GLY A 464 -16.99 7.66 -26.62
N LEU A 465 -15.90 8.27 -27.09
CA LEU A 465 -14.53 7.85 -26.78
C LEU A 465 -13.74 9.05 -26.28
N THR A 466 -13.01 8.85 -25.20
CA THR A 466 -12.01 9.81 -24.71
C THR A 466 -10.73 9.09 -24.37
N SER A 467 -9.60 9.78 -24.55
CA SER A 467 -8.26 9.25 -24.31
C SER A 467 -7.41 10.33 -23.65
N LYS A 468 -6.55 9.92 -22.71
CA LYS A 468 -5.61 10.79 -22.03
C LYS A 468 -4.28 10.06 -21.84
N ARG A 469 -3.17 10.80 -21.89
CA ARG A 469 -1.85 10.29 -21.52
C ARG A 469 -1.59 10.55 -20.03
N VAL A 470 -1.09 9.56 -19.31
CA VAL A 470 -0.82 9.65 -17.87
C VAL A 470 0.52 9.00 -17.55
N ALA A 471 1.28 9.60 -16.64
CA ALA A 471 2.51 9.02 -16.10
C ALA A 471 2.23 8.46 -14.70
N ILE A 472 2.74 7.26 -14.45
CA ILE A 472 2.60 6.55 -13.19
C ILE A 472 4.01 6.24 -12.67
N GLY A 473 4.36 6.72 -11.48
CA GLY A 473 5.61 6.38 -10.80
C GLY A 473 5.46 5.20 -9.82
N ALA A 474 6.58 4.60 -9.42
CA ALA A 474 6.59 3.55 -8.41
C ALA A 474 5.95 4.01 -7.08
N GLY A 475 5.00 3.24 -6.58
CA GLY A 475 4.22 3.49 -5.35
C GLY A 475 3.21 4.63 -5.47
N GLN A 476 3.11 5.29 -6.62
CA GLN A 476 2.16 6.37 -6.83
C GLN A 476 0.76 5.81 -7.04
N THR A 477 -0.25 6.43 -6.43
CA THR A 477 -1.64 6.26 -6.84
C THR A 477 -2.03 7.44 -7.71
N VAL A 478 -2.48 7.18 -8.92
CA VAL A 478 -2.99 8.17 -9.87
C VAL A 478 -4.48 7.91 -10.05
N THR A 479 -5.30 8.93 -9.81
CA THR A 479 -6.75 8.87 -10.00
C THR A 479 -7.15 9.80 -11.12
N GLU A 480 -7.87 9.27 -12.11
CA GLU A 480 -8.31 9.99 -13.28
C GLU A 480 -9.81 9.82 -13.51
N THR A 481 -10.48 10.93 -13.80
CA THR A 481 -11.88 10.95 -14.21
C THR A 481 -11.95 11.39 -15.67
N LEU A 482 -12.30 10.45 -16.54
CA LEU A 482 -12.37 10.65 -17.97
C LEU A 482 -13.76 11.19 -18.36
N ALA A 483 -13.81 12.47 -18.74
CA ALA A 483 -15.02 13.09 -19.23
C ALA A 483 -15.31 12.62 -20.67
N ILE A 484 -16.37 11.86 -20.85
CA ILE A 484 -16.89 11.47 -22.15
C ILE A 484 -17.88 12.55 -22.59
N ALA A 485 -17.37 13.51 -23.36
CA ALA A 485 -18.19 14.55 -23.96
C ALA A 485 -18.99 13.96 -25.12
N LEU A 486 -20.31 14.03 -24.99
CA LEU A 486 -21.26 13.64 -26.03
C LEU A 486 -22.11 14.86 -26.38
N VAL A 487 -22.16 15.16 -27.66
CA VAL A 487 -22.94 16.23 -28.28
C VAL A 487 -24.20 15.59 -28.87
N PRO A 488 -25.40 15.94 -28.39
CA PRO A 488 -26.63 15.52 -29.03
C PRO A 488 -26.71 16.12 -30.43
N VAL A 489 -26.93 15.29 -31.44
CA VAL A 489 -27.05 15.69 -32.84
C VAL A 489 -28.37 15.21 -33.39
N LYS A 490 -29.16 16.15 -33.93
CA LYS A 490 -30.34 15.84 -34.72
C LYS A 490 -30.03 15.98 -36.20
N ILE A 491 -30.16 14.89 -36.94
CA ILE A 491 -29.94 14.82 -38.37
C ILE A 491 -31.29 14.71 -39.07
N THR A 492 -31.53 15.55 -40.08
CA THR A 492 -32.73 15.51 -40.92
C THR A 492 -32.37 15.69 -42.39
N ALA A 493 -33.21 15.22 -43.29
CA ALA A 493 -33.06 15.43 -44.72
C ALA A 493 -34.13 16.36 -45.28
N LEU A 494 -33.78 17.11 -46.32
CA LEU A 494 -34.73 17.76 -47.22
C LEU A 494 -34.79 16.95 -48.51
N VAL A 495 -36.00 16.73 -49.02
CA VAL A 495 -36.27 16.14 -50.33
C VAL A 495 -37.09 17.17 -51.09
N ALA A 496 -36.60 17.62 -52.24
CA ALA A 496 -37.22 18.70 -53.01
C ALA A 496 -37.51 19.95 -52.16
N GLY A 497 -36.58 20.32 -51.26
CA GLY A 497 -36.69 21.50 -50.41
C GLY A 497 -37.64 21.36 -49.21
N VAL A 498 -38.34 20.23 -49.05
CA VAL A 498 -39.25 19.98 -47.92
C VAL A 498 -38.70 18.91 -46.98
N PRO A 499 -39.00 18.96 -45.66
CA PRO A 499 -38.59 17.92 -44.72
C PRO A 499 -39.05 16.52 -45.15
N ALA A 500 -38.12 15.56 -45.10
CA ALA A 500 -38.41 14.18 -45.42
C ALA A 500 -39.54 13.60 -44.54
N LYS A 501 -40.42 12.82 -45.16
CA LYS A 501 -41.55 12.14 -44.54
C LYS A 501 -41.16 10.71 -44.13
N PRO A 502 -41.92 10.07 -43.22
CA PRO A 502 -41.67 8.68 -42.84
C PRO A 502 -41.57 7.72 -44.03
N ASP A 503 -42.45 7.90 -45.03
CA ASP A 503 -42.52 7.02 -46.21
C ASP A 503 -41.36 7.22 -47.21
N ASP A 504 -40.59 8.30 -47.09
CA ASP A 504 -39.43 8.56 -47.96
C ASP A 504 -38.27 7.58 -47.68
N ASN A 505 -38.29 6.88 -46.55
CA ASN A 505 -37.31 5.84 -46.18
C ASN A 505 -35.84 6.28 -46.37
N ILE A 506 -35.51 7.49 -45.89
CA ILE A 506 -34.16 8.05 -46.02
C ILE A 506 -33.16 7.20 -45.25
N PHE A 507 -32.11 6.74 -45.95
CA PHE A 507 -30.99 6.03 -45.36
C PHE A 507 -29.90 7.02 -44.93
N TYR A 508 -29.66 7.12 -43.63
CA TYR A 508 -28.58 7.92 -43.05
C TYR A 508 -27.34 7.07 -42.78
N ARG A 509 -26.18 7.64 -43.07
CA ARG A 509 -24.87 7.11 -42.68
C ARG A 509 -24.02 8.21 -42.07
N VAL A 510 -23.44 7.94 -40.91
CA VAL A 510 -22.56 8.87 -40.19
C VAL A 510 -21.17 8.24 -40.07
N ASP A 511 -20.19 8.84 -40.73
CA ASP A 511 -18.79 8.41 -40.68
C ASP A 511 -17.94 9.49 -39.99
N ARG A 512 -17.04 9.09 -39.08
CA ARG A 512 -16.03 9.99 -38.52
C ARG A 512 -14.89 10.17 -39.53
N ILE A 513 -14.40 11.40 -39.71
CA ILE A 513 -13.39 11.75 -40.75
C ILE A 513 -12.14 12.44 -40.19
N ASP A 514 -12.04 12.59 -38.86
CA ASP A 514 -10.81 12.94 -38.14
C ASP A 514 -10.25 11.67 -37.46
N GLY A 515 -9.18 11.11 -38.01
CA GLY A 515 -8.59 9.82 -37.62
C GLY A 515 -8.95 8.69 -38.60
N ASP A 516 -8.98 7.45 -38.12
CA ASP A 516 -9.43 6.32 -38.93
C ASP A 516 -10.90 6.48 -39.30
N ARG A 517 -11.22 6.28 -40.58
CA ARG A 517 -12.61 6.39 -41.06
C ARG A 517 -13.44 5.25 -40.50
N VAL A 518 -14.20 5.53 -39.45
CA VAL A 518 -15.10 4.57 -38.81
C VAL A 518 -16.55 4.99 -39.06
N SER A 519 -17.35 4.04 -39.57
CA SER A 519 -18.81 4.18 -39.67
C SER A 519 -19.41 4.08 -38.27
N ILE A 520 -19.96 5.18 -37.76
CA ILE A 520 -20.48 5.29 -36.38
C ILE A 520 -21.94 4.82 -36.30
N ALA A 521 -22.76 5.24 -37.25
CA ALA A 521 -24.19 4.94 -37.22
C ALA A 521 -24.78 4.79 -38.62
N ARG A 522 -25.80 3.94 -38.71
CA ARG A 522 -26.65 3.77 -39.89
C ARG A 522 -28.09 3.66 -39.42
N ALA A 523 -29.01 4.37 -40.08
CA ALA A 523 -30.43 4.37 -39.72
C ALA A 523 -31.31 4.65 -40.93
N ILE A 524 -32.58 4.26 -40.84
CA ILE A 524 -33.62 4.57 -41.82
C ILE A 524 -34.74 5.34 -41.13
N GLY A 525 -35.18 6.45 -41.71
CA GLY A 525 -36.31 7.22 -41.20
C GLY A 525 -36.29 8.68 -41.65
N PRO A 526 -37.25 9.51 -41.19
CA PRO A 526 -37.31 10.93 -41.55
C PRO A 526 -36.26 11.78 -40.82
N ALA A 527 -35.77 11.31 -39.67
CA ALA A 527 -34.74 11.95 -38.86
C ALA A 527 -33.91 10.90 -38.11
N LEU A 528 -32.71 11.29 -37.69
CA LEU A 528 -31.83 10.49 -36.84
C LEU A 528 -31.33 11.34 -35.67
N ASP A 529 -31.68 10.93 -34.45
CA ASP A 529 -31.17 11.53 -33.22
C ASP A 529 -30.09 10.61 -32.63
N LEU A 530 -28.90 11.14 -32.39
CA LEU A 530 -27.79 10.41 -31.80
C LEU A 530 -26.87 11.34 -31.01
N SER A 531 -26.09 10.77 -30.10
CA SER A 531 -25.06 11.49 -29.37
C SER A 531 -23.69 11.10 -29.92
N LEU A 532 -22.85 12.09 -30.25
CA LEU A 532 -21.53 11.90 -30.86
C LEU A 532 -20.46 12.64 -30.06
N SER A 533 -19.23 12.15 -30.05
CA SER A 533 -18.10 12.93 -29.52
C SER A 533 -17.82 14.19 -30.37
N PRO A 534 -17.19 15.22 -29.80
CA PRO A 534 -16.63 16.32 -30.58
C PRO A 534 -15.65 15.81 -31.64
N GLY A 535 -15.70 16.38 -32.83
CA GLY A 535 -14.90 15.90 -33.97
C GLY A 535 -15.49 16.29 -35.31
N ARG A 536 -14.95 15.72 -36.40
CA ARG A 536 -15.43 15.96 -37.76
C ARG A 536 -16.12 14.73 -38.31
N TYR A 537 -17.29 14.94 -38.89
CA TYR A 537 -18.14 13.87 -39.39
C TYR A 537 -18.56 14.14 -40.83
N ARG A 538 -18.66 13.09 -41.62
CA ARG A 538 -19.37 13.10 -42.89
C ARG A 538 -20.72 12.42 -42.69
N ILE A 539 -21.79 13.17 -42.87
CA ILE A 539 -23.15 12.67 -42.77
C ILE A 539 -23.70 12.55 -44.19
N SER A 540 -24.15 11.37 -44.57
CA SER A 540 -24.76 11.09 -45.87
C SER A 540 -26.22 10.70 -45.69
N ALA A 541 -27.10 11.23 -46.54
CA ALA A 541 -28.51 10.87 -46.63
C ALA A 541 -28.80 10.39 -48.05
N SER A 542 -29.48 9.25 -48.18
CA SER A 542 -29.84 8.67 -49.48
C SER A 542 -31.33 8.37 -49.55
N LEU A 543 -31.97 8.82 -50.63
CA LEU A 543 -33.34 8.49 -51.00
C LEU A 543 -33.30 7.31 -51.97
N ALA A 544 -33.51 6.09 -51.46
CA ALA A 544 -33.35 4.87 -52.22
C ALA A 544 -34.31 4.79 -53.43
N THR A 545 -35.55 5.26 -53.28
CA THR A 545 -36.58 5.21 -54.33
C THR A 545 -36.24 6.02 -55.58
N ALA A 546 -35.46 7.09 -55.41
CA ALA A 546 -35.02 7.97 -56.51
C ALA A 546 -33.53 7.82 -56.85
N HIS A 547 -32.80 6.92 -56.16
CA HIS A 547 -31.34 6.76 -56.27
C HIS A 547 -30.56 8.08 -56.07
N LEU A 548 -31.09 8.98 -55.24
CA LEU A 548 -30.47 10.27 -54.94
C LEU A 548 -29.75 10.21 -53.60
N SER A 549 -28.59 10.87 -53.51
CA SER A 549 -27.86 10.99 -52.25
C SER A 549 -27.19 12.35 -52.14
N ALA A 550 -27.00 12.79 -50.90
CA ALA A 550 -26.23 13.97 -50.57
C ALA A 550 -25.40 13.71 -49.32
N SER A 551 -24.27 14.41 -49.20
CA SER A 551 -23.42 14.33 -48.02
C SER A 551 -22.98 15.70 -47.57
N LYS A 552 -22.83 15.88 -46.26
CA LYS A 552 -22.34 17.11 -45.65
C LYS A 552 -21.30 16.79 -44.59
N GLU A 553 -20.22 17.56 -44.57
CA GLU A 553 -19.25 17.51 -43.49
C GLU A 553 -19.67 18.48 -42.37
N VAL A 554 -19.61 18.00 -41.13
CA VAL A 554 -20.02 18.74 -39.94
C VAL A 554 -18.93 18.61 -38.89
N THR A 555 -18.52 19.74 -38.32
CA THR A 555 -17.67 19.79 -37.12
C THR A 555 -18.57 19.94 -35.90
N LEU A 556 -18.37 19.09 -34.90
CA LEU A 556 -19.09 19.12 -33.64
C LEU A 556 -18.16 19.62 -32.53
N ASP A 557 -18.56 20.71 -31.89
CA ASP A 557 -17.88 21.26 -30.72
C ASP A 557 -18.55 20.78 -29.43
N ALA A 558 -17.78 20.72 -28.34
CA ALA A 558 -18.31 20.29 -27.04
C ALA A 558 -19.39 21.25 -26.50
N GLY A 559 -20.37 20.69 -25.78
CA GLY A 559 -21.25 21.43 -24.87
C GLY A 559 -22.52 22.04 -25.47
N LYS A 560 -22.71 22.07 -26.80
CA LYS A 560 -23.97 22.54 -27.41
C LYS A 560 -24.54 21.50 -28.37
N PRO A 561 -25.84 21.18 -28.31
CA PRO A 561 -26.48 20.28 -29.25
C PRO A 561 -26.38 20.83 -30.68
N ALA A 562 -26.14 19.95 -31.64
CA ALA A 562 -26.00 20.30 -33.04
C ALA A 562 -27.20 19.83 -33.87
N LYS A 563 -27.44 20.50 -34.99
CA LYS A 563 -28.43 20.10 -35.99
C LYS A 563 -27.76 20.03 -37.35
N ALA A 564 -27.96 18.93 -38.07
CA ALA A 564 -27.46 18.76 -39.43
C ALA A 564 -28.64 18.51 -40.37
N VAL A 565 -28.84 19.43 -41.31
CA VAL A 565 -29.81 19.27 -42.40
C VAL A 565 -29.05 18.89 -43.66
N ILE A 566 -29.40 17.75 -44.24
CA ILE A 566 -28.83 17.22 -45.49
C ILE A 566 -29.84 17.48 -46.60
N ASP A 567 -29.51 18.39 -47.51
CA ASP A 567 -30.36 18.69 -48.65
C ASP A 567 -30.07 17.71 -49.79
N ILE A 568 -31.01 16.78 -50.03
CA ILE A 568 -30.97 15.90 -51.19
C ILE A 568 -31.53 16.71 -52.35
N ALA A 569 -30.63 17.39 -53.07
CA ALA A 569 -30.98 18.23 -54.20
C ALA A 569 -31.85 17.46 -55.20
N SER A 570 -33.13 17.82 -55.25
CA SER A 570 -34.13 17.24 -56.13
C SER A 570 -35.26 18.23 -56.39
N GLY A 571 -36.06 17.96 -57.41
CA GLY A 571 -37.32 18.66 -57.66
C GLY A 571 -38.46 17.66 -57.83
N GLN A 572 -39.67 18.11 -57.55
CA GLN A 572 -40.88 17.34 -57.68
C GLN A 572 -41.62 17.74 -58.96
N VAL A 573 -41.94 16.76 -59.80
CA VAL A 573 -42.69 16.99 -61.03
C VAL A 573 -43.95 16.14 -61.00
N ASN A 574 -45.10 16.79 -61.03
CA ASN A 574 -46.39 16.10 -61.19
C ASN A 574 -46.79 16.12 -62.66
N PHE A 575 -46.87 14.95 -63.27
CA PHE A 575 -47.28 14.76 -64.65
C PHE A 575 -48.78 14.52 -64.74
N VAL A 576 -49.45 15.32 -65.56
CA VAL A 576 -50.89 15.26 -65.78
C VAL A 576 -51.16 15.28 -67.29
N PRO A 577 -51.96 14.36 -67.84
CA PRO A 577 -52.32 14.41 -69.25
C PRO A 577 -53.37 15.52 -69.45
N THR A 578 -53.40 16.14 -70.63
CA THR A 578 -54.53 17.01 -71.00
C THR A 578 -55.84 16.21 -71.05
N ALA A 579 -56.98 16.87 -70.90
CA ALA A 579 -58.29 16.21 -70.90
C ALA A 579 -58.55 15.34 -72.15
N ALA A 580 -57.98 15.71 -73.30
CA ALA A 580 -58.08 14.95 -74.55
C ALA A 580 -57.22 13.67 -74.58
N ALA A 581 -56.23 13.56 -73.68
CA ALA A 581 -55.30 12.44 -73.60
C ALA A 581 -55.64 11.41 -72.51
N VAL A 582 -56.68 11.66 -71.70
CA VAL A 582 -57.16 10.71 -70.67
C VAL A 582 -57.94 9.56 -71.34
N PRO A 583 -57.46 8.30 -71.32
CA PRO A 583 -58.18 7.19 -71.93
C PRO A 583 -59.48 6.87 -71.17
N ALA A 584 -60.52 6.48 -71.90
CA ALA A 584 -61.80 6.04 -71.31
C ALA A 584 -61.67 4.73 -70.52
N PHE A 585 -60.72 3.85 -70.91
CA PHE A 585 -60.37 2.60 -70.25
C PHE A 585 -58.89 2.26 -70.48
N GLY A 586 -58.19 1.76 -69.45
CA GLY A 586 -56.79 1.31 -69.51
C GLY A 586 -55.81 2.21 -68.75
N ASP A 587 -54.67 1.63 -68.34
CA ASP A 587 -53.66 2.34 -67.55
C ASP A 587 -52.78 3.22 -68.44
N LEU A 588 -52.52 4.44 -67.97
CA LEU A 588 -51.59 5.37 -68.60
C LEU A 588 -50.19 5.12 -68.02
N THR A 589 -49.21 4.90 -68.88
CA THR A 589 -47.83 4.65 -68.47
C THR A 589 -47.00 5.90 -68.70
N TRP A 590 -46.13 6.23 -67.74
CA TRP A 590 -45.23 7.36 -67.78
C TRP A 590 -43.80 6.84 -67.80
N GLU A 591 -42.96 7.44 -68.63
CA GLU A 591 -41.52 7.19 -68.64
C GLU A 591 -40.77 8.52 -68.73
N VAL A 592 -39.84 8.74 -67.80
CA VAL A 592 -38.93 9.88 -67.81
C VAL A 592 -37.55 9.38 -68.22
N ALA A 593 -36.98 10.04 -69.22
CA ALA A 593 -35.61 9.85 -69.67
C ALA A 593 -34.73 11.07 -69.33
N ASN A 594 -33.45 10.82 -69.04
CA ASN A 594 -32.46 11.88 -68.85
C ASN A 594 -32.05 12.54 -70.18
N GLU A 595 -31.16 13.54 -70.14
CA GLU A 595 -30.66 14.27 -71.33
C GLU A 595 -30.06 13.36 -72.42
N ASN A 596 -29.57 12.17 -72.05
CA ASN A 596 -29.03 11.18 -72.99
C ASN A 596 -30.08 10.21 -73.54
N GLY A 597 -31.37 10.41 -73.23
CA GLY A 597 -32.46 9.54 -73.66
C GLY A 597 -32.57 8.22 -72.88
N MET A 598 -31.79 8.03 -71.82
CA MET A 598 -31.86 6.82 -70.98
C MET A 598 -33.05 6.91 -70.02
N PRO A 599 -33.94 5.90 -69.96
CA PRO A 599 -35.07 5.88 -69.04
C PRO A 599 -34.57 5.71 -67.60
N ILE A 600 -34.98 6.62 -66.71
CA ILE A 600 -34.55 6.66 -65.30
C ILE A 600 -35.71 6.51 -64.32
N TRP A 601 -36.95 6.68 -64.77
CA TRP A 601 -38.14 6.58 -63.93
C TRP A 601 -39.35 6.17 -64.76
N ARG A 602 -40.23 5.35 -64.16
CA ARG A 602 -41.49 4.92 -64.75
C ARG A 602 -42.59 4.86 -63.70
N ALA A 603 -43.82 5.11 -64.11
CA ALA A 603 -45.00 4.93 -63.28
C ALA A 603 -46.23 4.62 -64.13
N THR A 604 -47.30 4.18 -63.48
CA THR A 604 -48.61 4.00 -64.10
C THR A 604 -49.66 4.78 -63.33
N GLY A 605 -50.64 5.34 -64.02
CA GLY A 605 -51.75 6.08 -63.40
C GLY A 605 -52.15 7.33 -64.18
N THR A 606 -53.33 7.86 -63.89
CA THR A 606 -53.89 9.05 -64.57
C THR A 606 -53.13 10.34 -64.26
N GLN A 607 -52.37 10.35 -63.17
CA GLN A 607 -51.33 11.32 -62.86
C GLN A 607 -50.19 10.58 -62.19
N ALA A 608 -48.97 11.10 -62.31
CA ALA A 608 -47.83 10.49 -61.64
C ALA A 608 -46.84 11.55 -61.20
N THR A 609 -46.27 11.39 -60.01
CA THR A 609 -45.32 12.34 -59.44
C THR A 609 -43.94 11.71 -59.34
N ALA A 610 -42.96 12.34 -59.98
CA ALA A 610 -41.55 11.94 -59.90
C ALA A 610 -40.75 12.91 -59.03
N ILE A 611 -39.76 12.36 -58.31
CA ILE A 611 -38.70 13.12 -57.65
C ILE A 611 -37.43 12.88 -58.44
N LEU A 612 -36.88 13.95 -59.02
CA LEU A 612 -35.76 13.88 -59.95
C LEU A 612 -34.63 14.79 -59.48
N ALA A 613 -33.39 14.43 -59.81
CA ALA A 613 -32.25 15.33 -59.62
C ALA A 613 -32.42 16.62 -60.45
N PRO A 614 -31.73 17.72 -60.11
CA PRO A 614 -31.67 18.90 -60.97
C PRO A 614 -31.03 18.54 -62.32
N GLY A 615 -31.67 18.95 -63.41
CA GLY A 615 -31.22 18.60 -64.76
C GLY A 615 -32.31 18.74 -65.81
N LYS A 616 -31.98 18.37 -67.05
CA LYS A 616 -32.91 18.37 -68.19
C LYS A 616 -33.41 16.95 -68.45
N TYR A 617 -34.70 16.84 -68.71
CA TYR A 617 -35.40 15.57 -68.85
C TYR A 617 -36.41 15.62 -69.98
N THR A 618 -36.78 14.43 -70.44
CA THR A 618 -37.92 14.26 -71.34
C THR A 618 -38.86 13.24 -70.74
N VAL A 619 -40.14 13.58 -70.66
CA VAL A 619 -41.20 12.65 -70.22
C VAL A 619 -42.01 12.25 -71.44
N ARG A 620 -42.35 10.97 -71.52
CA ARG A 620 -43.38 10.46 -72.42
C ARG A 620 -44.50 9.82 -71.60
N PHE A 621 -45.71 9.89 -72.12
CA PHE A 621 -46.77 9.00 -71.69
C PHE A 621 -47.23 8.14 -72.86
N ASP A 622 -47.59 6.90 -72.57
CA ASP A 622 -48.16 5.95 -73.53
C ASP A 622 -49.48 5.41 -72.96
N ALA A 623 -50.53 5.51 -73.77
CA ALA A 623 -51.86 4.96 -73.55
C ALA A 623 -52.33 4.20 -74.80
N ARG A 624 -53.38 3.38 -74.68
CA ARG A 624 -53.82 2.43 -75.73
C ARG A 624 -53.92 3.04 -77.15
N ASN A 625 -54.35 4.30 -77.26
CA ASN A 625 -54.55 5.00 -78.54
C ASN A 625 -53.94 6.42 -78.56
N SER A 626 -53.12 6.80 -77.58
CA SER A 626 -52.52 8.14 -77.50
C SER A 626 -51.15 8.07 -76.84
N HIS A 627 -50.22 8.87 -77.35
CA HIS A 627 -48.92 9.09 -76.74
C HIS A 627 -48.62 10.59 -76.77
N GLY A 628 -47.70 11.03 -75.92
CA GLY A 628 -47.27 12.41 -75.90
C GLY A 628 -45.92 12.53 -75.22
N GLN A 629 -45.16 13.55 -75.60
CA GLN A 629 -43.79 13.76 -75.10
C GLN A 629 -43.56 15.25 -74.84
N ALA A 630 -42.84 15.56 -73.76
CA ALA A 630 -42.44 16.92 -73.43
C ALA A 630 -41.04 16.96 -72.80
N ALA A 631 -40.25 17.95 -73.19
CA ALA A 631 -38.99 18.28 -72.53
C ALA A 631 -39.25 19.25 -71.37
N PHE A 632 -38.54 19.07 -70.26
CA PHE A 632 -38.64 19.92 -69.08
C PHE A 632 -37.31 19.99 -68.32
N GLU A 633 -37.15 21.04 -67.51
CA GLU A 633 -35.99 21.23 -66.64
C GLU A 633 -36.44 21.13 -65.19
N VAL A 634 -35.67 20.43 -64.36
CA VAL A 634 -35.88 20.30 -62.93
C VAL A 634 -34.83 21.11 -62.19
N ARG A 635 -35.25 21.94 -61.24
CA ARG A 635 -34.37 22.66 -60.31
C ARG A 635 -34.55 22.15 -58.90
N ALA A 636 -33.49 22.27 -58.09
CA ALA A 636 -33.54 21.89 -56.69
C ALA A 636 -34.62 22.70 -55.94
N GLY A 637 -35.45 22.03 -55.15
CA GLY A 637 -36.52 22.66 -54.38
C GLY A 637 -37.75 23.08 -55.19
N GLN A 638 -37.78 22.81 -56.50
CA GLN A 638 -38.90 23.19 -57.36
C GLN A 638 -39.98 22.10 -57.35
N SER A 639 -41.23 22.49 -57.11
CA SER A 639 -42.41 21.70 -57.44
C SER A 639 -43.06 22.29 -58.69
N GLN A 640 -43.21 21.47 -59.73
CA GLN A 640 -43.87 21.88 -60.97
C GLN A 640 -44.93 20.85 -61.41
N LYS A 641 -46.01 21.35 -62.01
CA LYS A 641 -47.03 20.54 -62.66
C LYS A 641 -46.80 20.65 -64.17
N LEU A 642 -46.64 19.52 -64.85
CA LEU A 642 -46.45 19.48 -66.29
C LEU A 642 -47.67 18.82 -66.93
N GLU A 643 -48.38 19.60 -67.74
CA GLU A 643 -49.51 19.12 -68.52
C GLU A 643 -49.04 18.68 -69.91
N ILE A 644 -49.34 17.44 -70.30
CA ILE A 644 -48.86 16.85 -71.56
C ILE A 644 -50.04 16.56 -72.49
N GLY A 645 -50.01 17.19 -73.66
CA GLY A 645 -50.96 16.94 -74.74
C GLY A 645 -50.67 15.64 -75.50
N PRO A 646 -51.64 15.11 -76.27
CA PRO A 646 -51.32 14.12 -77.29
C PRO A 646 -50.37 14.75 -78.32
N GLY A 647 -49.30 14.03 -78.66
CA GLY A 647 -48.29 14.44 -79.63
C GLY A 647 -48.75 14.33 -81.08
#